data_AF-A0AA38XMQ1-F1
#
_entry.id   AF-A0AA38XMQ1-F1
#
_cell.length_a   1.000
_cell.length_b   1.000
_cell.length_c   1.000
_cell.angle_alpha   90.00
_cell.angle_beta   90.00
_cell.angle_gamma   90.00
#
_symmetry.space_group_name_H-M   'P 1'
#
loop_
_entity.id
_entity.type
_entity.pdbx_description
1 polymer ?
#
loop_
_entity_poly.entity_id
_entity_poly.type
_entity_poly.pdbx_seq_one_letter_code
_entity_poly.pdbx_strand_id
1 'polypeptide(L)'
;MLKSLPAIPHVALIALITLAIPGCHKERSYPVYRENPAPKDALPIVIRVHDAPVDVPVPKVFVSYEIDPLCLPPINNYEGVQYAPQQQSVEFPVQRISETEFTTTVFKDGMEVADYYGRGPCTWVPSLVKTSFTFVIEKRRINAAASAQVRKIEGDGGSTTYIEKALAPRIVGQNPEWAWTLSQTVFEKLPRGPMNPITSAAIADHAYKLPNKSNPDDPERTILNGVEYEVLARRDSATGYQGAVYQNLETNEIIVAHRGTEFDRQAMLDGGVDAAMVTARINAQLGDALALTKQATKLAEENGYGPVHVTGHSLGGALAQITAHHYNVPGDAFNPYGAAGLAYRLPEGQPANAAPFTNHVMAGDLVSAGGPHYGKVEMYALPKELEVLRTAEQGQRIASLGAPGLKSGHLMSAAVAVQLGDSHRLVHFLDRMTDQGPVQSVLDDPRARITDPEDLRRIADYRSDIHQLRVGATVLVGGGPGLIRDGVNYLRGTEEAGAYARQEAEAELRAHNALKPGGQLVQDATDKGSPSLSNPGFSPKSPLQESIESTLDKAGLDPKTEGHLEHALYRQISDGVSALDAKHGRDFDETSERITASLLATAKSSGLERVDHVVLGNPPANGSGQRMFVVQGELDNPAHLRASVAISEAVNTPVEQSLAKVEQISQAQQVAQQDHAQEQTRAAMRMS
;
A
#
# COMPACT_ATOMS: atom_id res chain seq x y z
N MET A 1 48.26 46.85 54.27
CA MET A 1 46.82 47.17 54.14
C MET A 1 46.41 46.96 52.69
N LEU A 2 45.94 45.76 52.35
CA LEU A 2 45.15 45.53 51.15
C LEU A 2 43.74 46.08 51.40
N LYS A 3 43.22 46.93 50.51
CA LYS A 3 41.79 47.24 50.45
C LYS A 3 41.25 46.82 49.09
N SER A 4 40.33 45.88 49.17
CA SER A 4 39.50 45.30 48.12
C SER A 4 38.75 46.36 47.32
N LEU A 5 38.84 46.29 46.00
CA LEU A 5 37.87 46.90 45.09
C LEU A 5 36.67 45.95 44.94
N PRO A 6 35.42 46.45 44.89
CA PRO A 6 34.22 45.63 44.85
C PRO A 6 33.95 45.07 43.45
N ALA A 7 33.33 43.90 43.42
CA ALA A 7 32.83 43.25 42.21
C ALA A 7 31.77 44.12 41.50
N ILE A 8 31.98 44.36 40.21
CA ILE A 8 30.97 44.92 39.30
C ILE A 8 29.97 43.80 39.01
N PRO A 9 28.65 43.98 39.23
CA PRO A 9 27.68 42.97 38.84
C PRO A 9 27.51 42.96 37.31
N HIS A 10 27.63 41.78 36.72
CA HIS A 10 27.27 41.50 35.33
C HIS A 10 25.77 41.72 35.09
N VAL A 11 25.35 42.97 34.90
CA VAL A 11 23.97 43.31 34.47
C VAL A 11 23.95 44.13 33.17
N ALA A 12 25.10 44.49 32.59
CA ALA A 12 25.16 45.33 31.39
C ALA A 12 25.59 44.60 30.10
N LEU A 13 25.34 43.28 29.99
CA LEU A 13 25.46 42.54 28.72
C LEU A 13 24.26 41.60 28.45
N ILE A 14 23.08 41.94 28.99
CA ILE A 14 21.79 41.34 28.62
C ILE A 14 20.80 42.43 28.15
N ALA A 15 21.31 43.62 27.77
CA ALA A 15 20.50 44.73 27.27
C ALA A 15 20.84 45.15 25.83
N LEU A 16 21.63 44.34 25.10
CA LEU A 16 22.06 44.63 23.72
C LEU A 16 21.95 43.40 22.78
N ILE A 17 21.00 42.50 23.07
CA ILE A 17 20.41 41.55 22.09
C ILE A 17 18.88 41.58 22.25
N THR A 18 18.30 42.77 22.29
CA THR A 18 16.84 42.99 22.29
C THR A 18 16.42 43.99 21.22
N LEU A 19 17.18 44.08 20.12
CA LEU A 19 16.90 44.96 18.99
C LEU A 19 17.35 44.31 17.67
N ALA A 20 16.70 43.21 17.25
CA ALA A 20 16.57 42.79 15.84
C ALA A 20 15.73 41.51 15.65
N ILE A 21 14.50 41.42 16.18
CA ILE A 21 13.46 40.57 15.54
C ILE A 21 12.07 41.24 15.70
N PRO A 22 11.69 42.25 14.90
CA PRO A 22 10.29 42.51 14.60
C PRO A 22 9.92 41.68 13.37
N GLY A 23 9.72 40.40 13.58
CA GLY A 23 9.24 39.44 12.58
C GLY A 23 8.49 38.30 13.25
N CYS A 24 7.81 38.60 14.37
CA CYS A 24 6.91 37.68 15.03
C CYS A 24 5.89 37.16 14.02
N HIS A 25 5.72 35.84 13.98
CA HIS A 25 4.56 35.17 13.39
C HIS A 25 3.28 35.93 13.77
N LYS A 26 2.77 36.75 12.86
CA LYS A 26 1.39 37.23 12.95
C LYS A 26 0.52 36.01 12.66
N GLU A 27 -0.21 35.56 13.66
CA GLU A 27 -1.36 34.68 13.45
C GLU A 27 -2.22 35.34 12.35
N ARG A 28 -2.37 34.64 11.22
CA ARG A 28 -3.05 35.19 10.05
C ARG A 28 -4.55 35.25 10.35
N SER A 29 -5.03 36.40 10.80
CA SER A 29 -6.46 36.66 10.96
C SER A 29 -7.07 37.03 9.61
N TYR A 30 -8.09 36.30 9.18
CA TYR A 30 -8.89 36.61 7.99
C TYR A 30 -10.19 37.32 8.39
N PRO A 31 -10.77 38.15 7.50
CA PRO A 31 -12.10 38.73 7.73
C PRO A 31 -13.16 37.63 7.81
N VAL A 32 -14.19 37.86 8.64
CA VAL A 32 -15.37 36.99 8.69
C VAL A 32 -16.25 37.31 7.49
N TYR A 33 -16.47 36.33 6.62
CA TYR A 33 -17.40 36.46 5.51
C TYR A 33 -18.84 36.51 6.01
N ARG A 34 -19.65 37.38 5.40
CA ARG A 34 -21.01 37.65 5.85
C ARG A 34 -22.02 37.18 4.80
N GLU A 35 -23.07 36.52 5.28
CA GLU A 35 -24.22 36.15 4.45
C GLU A 35 -25.01 37.41 4.08
N ASN A 36 -25.63 37.41 2.90
CA ASN A 36 -26.50 38.51 2.48
C ASN A 36 -27.75 38.54 3.37
N PRO A 37 -28.04 39.65 4.09
CA PRO A 37 -29.19 39.72 4.99
C PRO A 37 -30.54 39.74 4.26
N ALA A 38 -30.57 40.01 2.94
CA ALA A 38 -31.78 40.05 2.14
C ALA A 38 -31.49 39.59 0.69
N PRO A 39 -31.24 38.30 0.47
CA PRO A 39 -30.96 37.76 -0.87
C PRO A 39 -32.21 37.79 -1.74
N LYS A 40 -32.03 38.00 -3.05
CA LYS A 40 -33.10 38.23 -4.03
C LYS A 40 -33.08 37.26 -5.20
N ASP A 41 -31.94 36.66 -5.53
CA ASP A 41 -31.78 35.77 -6.68
C ASP A 41 -31.98 34.32 -6.26
N ALA A 42 -33.25 33.95 -6.06
CA ALA A 42 -33.63 32.63 -5.58
C ALA A 42 -33.50 31.54 -6.66
N LEU A 43 -32.97 30.39 -6.25
CA LEU A 43 -32.87 29.16 -7.03
C LEU A 43 -33.55 28.02 -6.25
N PRO A 44 -34.80 27.65 -6.61
CA PRO A 44 -35.48 26.51 -6.00
C PRO A 44 -34.79 25.19 -6.38
N ILE A 45 -34.55 24.33 -5.39
CA ILE A 45 -33.95 23.01 -5.56
C ILE A 45 -34.94 21.95 -5.07
N VAL A 46 -35.11 20.90 -5.86
CA VAL A 46 -35.84 19.68 -5.49
C VAL A 46 -34.88 18.51 -5.48
N ILE A 47 -34.85 17.77 -4.38
CA ILE A 47 -34.00 16.61 -4.17
C ILE A 47 -34.91 15.38 -4.18
N ARG A 48 -34.63 14.44 -5.08
CA ARG A 48 -35.36 13.18 -5.21
C ARG A 48 -34.43 12.02 -4.94
N VAL A 49 -34.85 11.10 -4.09
CA VAL A 49 -34.08 9.90 -3.74
C VAL A 49 -34.82 8.68 -4.28
N HIS A 50 -34.08 7.79 -4.94
CA HIS A 50 -34.60 6.54 -5.51
C HIS A 50 -33.93 5.34 -4.85
N ASP A 51 -34.68 4.26 -4.67
CA ASP A 51 -34.20 2.94 -4.24
C ASP A 51 -33.36 2.93 -2.94
N ALA A 52 -33.69 3.80 -1.99
CA ALA A 52 -32.99 3.86 -0.71
C ALA A 52 -33.17 2.53 0.08
N PRO A 53 -32.09 1.96 0.64
CA PRO A 53 -32.13 0.70 1.38
C PRO A 53 -32.77 0.83 2.77
N VAL A 54 -32.92 2.07 3.25
CA VAL A 54 -33.46 2.46 4.57
C VAL A 54 -34.23 3.77 4.44
N ASP A 55 -34.99 4.12 5.48
CA ASP A 55 -35.71 5.40 5.55
C ASP A 55 -34.77 6.59 5.34
N VAL A 56 -35.17 7.51 4.44
CA VAL A 56 -34.33 8.63 4.02
C VAL A 56 -34.41 9.78 5.03
N PRO A 57 -33.30 10.17 5.69
CA PRO A 57 -33.27 11.30 6.62
C PRO A 57 -33.42 12.64 5.90
N VAL A 58 -33.79 13.70 6.63
CA VAL A 58 -33.78 15.07 6.05
C VAL A 58 -32.33 15.46 5.79
N PRO A 59 -31.95 15.80 4.55
CA PRO A 59 -30.58 16.18 4.25
C PRO A 59 -30.26 17.58 4.76
N LYS A 60 -28.97 17.85 4.93
CA LYS A 60 -28.43 19.21 4.98
C LYS A 60 -28.04 19.66 3.59
N VAL A 61 -28.39 20.89 3.21
CA VAL A 61 -28.00 21.45 1.92
C VAL A 61 -27.08 22.65 2.15
N PHE A 62 -25.94 22.63 1.48
CA PHE A 62 -24.95 23.69 1.51
C PHE A 62 -24.75 24.25 0.11
N VAL A 63 -24.55 25.56 0.00
CA VAL A 63 -24.01 26.18 -1.21
C VAL A 63 -22.64 26.76 -0.90
N SER A 64 -21.65 26.36 -1.71
CA SER A 64 -20.32 26.95 -1.69
C SER A 64 -20.28 28.14 -2.64
N TYR A 65 -19.81 29.28 -2.14
CA TYR A 65 -19.60 30.51 -2.89
C TYR A 65 -18.10 30.79 -2.99
N GLU A 66 -17.67 31.22 -4.16
CA GLU A 66 -16.29 31.61 -4.45
C GLU A 66 -16.20 33.12 -4.51
N ILE A 67 -15.26 33.69 -3.77
CA ILE A 67 -14.99 35.14 -3.80
C ILE A 67 -14.23 35.47 -5.08
N ASP A 68 -14.49 36.65 -5.65
CA ASP A 68 -13.70 37.17 -6.77
C ASP A 68 -12.19 37.12 -6.43
N PRO A 69 -11.36 36.41 -7.22
CA PRO A 69 -9.92 36.31 -6.97
C PRO A 69 -9.22 37.68 -6.90
N LEU A 70 -9.73 38.71 -7.59
CA LEU A 70 -9.18 40.07 -7.55
C LEU A 70 -9.32 40.73 -6.17
N CYS A 71 -10.22 40.24 -5.34
CA CYS A 71 -10.41 40.71 -3.97
C CYS A 71 -9.40 40.15 -2.97
N LEU A 72 -8.80 39.01 -3.28
CA LEU A 72 -7.89 38.35 -2.37
C LEU A 72 -6.59 39.14 -2.23
N PRO A 73 -5.95 39.10 -1.05
CA PRO A 73 -4.64 39.71 -0.88
C PRO A 73 -3.62 39.08 -1.85
N PRO A 74 -2.68 39.86 -2.39
CA PRO A 74 -1.65 39.35 -3.29
C PRO A 74 -0.80 38.32 -2.56
N ILE A 75 -0.40 37.29 -3.30
CA ILE A 75 0.51 36.27 -2.81
C ILE A 75 1.87 36.92 -2.55
N ASN A 76 2.22 37.08 -1.29
CA ASN A 76 3.44 37.77 -0.83
C ASN A 76 4.33 36.87 0.03
N ASN A 77 4.08 35.56 0.02
CA ASN A 77 4.92 34.55 0.64
C ASN A 77 5.87 33.94 -0.40
N TYR A 78 7.01 33.43 0.08
CA TYR A 78 8.01 32.77 -0.75
C TYR A 78 7.51 31.44 -1.37
N GLU A 79 6.45 30.87 -0.81
CA GLU A 79 5.84 29.60 -1.26
C GLU A 79 4.94 29.76 -2.49
N GLY A 80 4.55 30.98 -2.85
CA GLY A 80 3.63 31.23 -3.96
C GLY A 80 2.18 30.78 -3.69
N VAL A 81 1.77 30.61 -2.43
CA VAL A 81 0.46 30.04 -2.04
C VAL A 81 -0.54 31.11 -1.61
N GLN A 82 -1.79 31.01 -2.05
CA GLN A 82 -2.89 31.83 -1.51
C GLN A 82 -3.45 31.20 -0.24
N TYR A 83 -3.27 31.87 0.91
CA TYR A 83 -3.79 31.37 2.20
C TYR A 83 -5.14 31.97 2.61
N ALA A 84 -5.58 33.07 1.98
CA ALA A 84 -6.90 33.62 2.23
C ALA A 84 -8.00 32.64 1.76
N PRO A 85 -9.02 32.35 2.59
CA PRO A 85 -10.07 31.40 2.22
C PRO A 85 -10.81 31.89 0.97
N GLN A 86 -10.79 31.11 -0.11
CA GLN A 86 -11.39 31.52 -1.39
C GLN A 86 -12.87 31.12 -1.49
N GLN A 87 -13.31 30.24 -0.59
CA GLN A 87 -14.64 29.65 -0.60
C GLN A 87 -15.31 29.82 0.77
N GLN A 88 -16.62 30.06 0.75
CA GLN A 88 -17.47 30.07 1.94
C GLN A 88 -18.70 29.21 1.67
N SER A 89 -19.11 28.37 2.62
CA SER A 89 -20.33 27.57 2.50
C SER A 89 -21.43 28.11 3.41
N VAL A 90 -22.67 28.14 2.89
CA VAL A 90 -23.89 28.54 3.62
C VAL A 90 -24.85 27.37 3.66
N GLU A 91 -25.40 27.06 4.84
CA GLU A 91 -26.41 26.00 5.04
C GLU A 91 -27.81 26.56 4.82
N PHE A 92 -28.63 25.88 4.03
CA PHE A 92 -30.01 26.28 3.74
C PHE A 92 -31.02 25.34 4.40
N PRO A 93 -32.15 25.87 4.91
CA PRO A 93 -33.20 25.04 5.48
C PRO A 93 -33.85 24.16 4.41
N VAL A 94 -34.15 22.92 4.77
CA VAL A 94 -34.75 21.91 3.88
C VAL A 94 -36.13 21.52 4.39
N GLN A 95 -37.12 21.52 3.51
CA GLN A 95 -38.46 21.03 3.77
C GLN A 95 -38.66 19.64 3.16
N ARG A 96 -39.19 18.71 3.95
CA ARG A 96 -39.62 17.39 3.47
C ARG A 96 -40.97 17.50 2.76
N ILE A 97 -41.07 16.99 1.54
CA ILE A 97 -42.32 16.90 0.76
C ILE A 97 -42.93 15.50 0.94
N SER A 98 -42.11 14.45 0.83
CA SER A 98 -42.52 13.04 0.98
C SER A 98 -41.41 12.23 1.68
N GLU A 99 -41.55 10.91 1.75
CA GLU A 99 -40.52 10.03 2.29
C GLU A 99 -39.19 10.13 1.54
N THR A 100 -39.23 10.39 0.23
CA THR A 100 -38.06 10.42 -0.67
C THR A 100 -37.87 11.72 -1.45
N GLU A 101 -38.74 12.72 -1.26
CA GLU A 101 -38.62 14.04 -1.91
C GLU A 101 -38.50 15.18 -0.90
N PHE A 102 -37.58 16.10 -1.19
CA PHE A 102 -37.26 17.28 -0.38
C PHE A 102 -37.13 18.53 -1.24
N THR A 103 -37.34 19.70 -0.65
CA THR A 103 -37.13 20.97 -1.33
C THR A 103 -36.41 21.98 -0.45
N THR A 104 -35.65 22.85 -1.08
CA THR A 104 -35.01 24.01 -0.46
C THR A 104 -34.92 25.14 -1.47
N THR A 105 -34.79 26.37 -1.00
CA THR A 105 -34.53 27.54 -1.85
C THR A 105 -33.17 28.10 -1.48
N VAL A 106 -32.22 27.99 -2.41
CA VAL A 106 -30.88 28.59 -2.26
C VAL A 106 -30.83 29.91 -3.02
N PHE A 107 -29.79 30.72 -2.83
CA PHE A 107 -29.71 32.05 -3.44
C PHE A 107 -28.37 32.27 -4.14
N LYS A 108 -28.38 32.78 -5.37
CA LYS A 108 -27.13 33.07 -6.09
C LYS A 108 -26.38 34.25 -5.49
N ASP A 109 -27.12 35.19 -4.91
CA ASP A 109 -26.63 36.35 -4.15
C ASP A 109 -26.62 36.08 -2.64
N GLY A 110 -26.37 34.85 -2.21
CA GLY A 110 -26.40 34.45 -0.79
C GLY A 110 -25.32 35.06 0.09
N MET A 111 -24.28 35.68 -0.48
CA MET A 111 -23.18 36.31 0.26
C MET A 111 -23.23 37.84 0.13
N GLU A 112 -22.89 38.54 1.22
CA GLU A 112 -22.87 40.01 1.26
C GLU A 112 -21.73 40.56 0.39
N VAL A 113 -22.06 41.50 -0.49
CA VAL A 113 -21.07 42.30 -1.22
C VAL A 113 -20.48 43.34 -0.27
N ALA A 114 -19.25 43.11 0.17
CA ALA A 114 -18.57 43.97 1.14
C ALA A 114 -17.06 44.03 0.87
N ASP A 115 -16.41 45.05 1.43
CA ASP A 115 -14.95 45.16 1.37
C ASP A 115 -14.30 44.37 2.51
N TYR A 116 -13.98 43.11 2.24
CA TYR A 116 -13.39 42.20 3.23
C TYR A 116 -11.89 42.46 3.44
N TYR A 117 -11.19 42.99 2.43
CA TYR A 117 -9.73 43.07 2.40
C TYR A 117 -9.17 44.50 2.23
N GLY A 118 -10.02 45.52 2.30
CA GLY A 118 -9.65 46.93 2.12
C GLY A 118 -9.31 47.29 0.66
N ARG A 119 -9.90 46.56 -0.31
CA ARG A 119 -9.58 46.64 -1.74
C ARG A 119 -10.80 46.97 -2.61
N GLY A 120 -11.93 47.29 -2.00
CA GLY A 120 -13.20 47.52 -2.67
C GLY A 120 -14.20 46.38 -2.47
N PRO A 121 -15.44 46.55 -2.96
CA PRO A 121 -16.52 45.59 -2.73
C PRO A 121 -16.26 44.28 -3.45
N CYS A 122 -16.26 43.18 -2.70
CA CYS A 122 -16.06 41.83 -3.21
C CYS A 122 -17.37 41.16 -3.57
N THR A 123 -17.41 40.59 -4.77
CA THR A 123 -18.54 39.79 -5.24
C THR A 123 -18.26 38.30 -5.04
N TRP A 124 -19.34 37.53 -5.04
CA TRP A 124 -19.33 36.10 -4.79
C TRP A 124 -20.09 35.38 -5.89
N VAL A 125 -19.59 34.23 -6.32
CA VAL A 125 -20.23 33.38 -7.32
C VAL A 125 -20.55 32.02 -6.70
N PRO A 126 -21.81 31.55 -6.75
CA PRO A 126 -22.15 30.23 -6.24
C PRO A 126 -21.55 29.15 -7.17
N SER A 127 -20.74 28.25 -6.63
CA SER A 127 -20.05 27.24 -7.44
C SER A 127 -20.69 25.85 -7.32
N LEU A 128 -21.00 25.42 -6.10
CA LEU A 128 -21.43 24.04 -5.81
C LEU A 128 -22.62 24.01 -4.85
N VAL A 129 -23.65 23.24 -5.20
CA VAL A 129 -24.70 22.80 -4.25
C VAL A 129 -24.32 21.40 -3.77
N LYS A 130 -24.20 21.23 -2.46
CA LYS A 130 -23.94 19.94 -1.80
C LYS A 130 -25.11 19.56 -0.92
N THR A 131 -25.65 18.38 -1.14
CA THR A 131 -26.67 17.75 -0.29
C THR A 131 -26.01 16.64 0.50
N SER A 132 -26.21 16.59 1.81
CA SER A 132 -25.63 15.58 2.71
C SER A 132 -26.72 14.91 3.53
N PHE A 133 -26.84 13.60 3.37
CA PHE A 133 -27.72 12.73 4.17
C PHE A 133 -26.91 12.06 5.26
N THR A 134 -27.44 11.97 6.48
CA THR A 134 -26.83 11.21 7.57
C THR A 134 -27.71 10.03 7.93
N PHE A 135 -27.40 8.87 7.35
CA PHE A 135 -28.10 7.61 7.61
C PHE A 135 -27.64 7.01 8.94
N VAL A 136 -28.55 6.31 9.63
CA VAL A 136 -28.21 5.56 10.85
C VAL A 136 -28.46 4.07 10.60
N ILE A 137 -27.39 3.29 10.48
CA ILE A 137 -27.44 1.85 10.19
C ILE A 137 -26.75 1.12 11.33
N GLU A 138 -27.45 0.21 12.01
CA GLU A 138 -26.90 -0.56 13.14
C GLU A 138 -26.19 0.31 14.20
N LYS A 139 -26.76 1.49 14.48
CA LYS A 139 -26.21 2.53 15.39
C LYS A 139 -24.96 3.29 14.88
N ARG A 140 -24.52 3.07 13.65
CA ARG A 140 -23.46 3.85 12.98
C ARG A 140 -24.05 4.98 12.15
N ARG A 141 -23.39 6.14 12.11
CA ARG A 141 -23.82 7.31 11.32
C ARG A 141 -23.01 7.38 10.03
N ILE A 142 -23.68 7.17 8.90
CA ILE A 142 -23.05 7.12 7.59
C ILE A 142 -23.59 8.26 6.74
N ASN A 143 -22.68 9.14 6.32
CA ASN A 143 -22.98 10.30 5.50
C ASN A 143 -22.90 9.93 4.03
N ALA A 144 -23.96 10.19 3.27
CA ALA A 144 -23.90 10.18 1.82
C ALA A 144 -24.09 11.60 1.30
N ALA A 145 -23.30 12.02 0.31
CA ALA A 145 -23.49 13.33 -0.30
C ALA A 145 -23.67 13.26 -1.81
N ALA A 146 -24.55 14.13 -2.31
CA ALA A 146 -24.68 14.43 -3.72
C ALA A 146 -24.27 15.89 -3.92
N SER A 147 -23.43 16.14 -4.93
CA SER A 147 -22.94 17.48 -5.22
C SER A 147 -23.16 17.79 -6.69
N ALA A 148 -23.52 19.04 -6.99
CA ALA A 148 -23.76 19.50 -8.35
C ALA A 148 -23.27 20.94 -8.51
N GLN A 149 -22.64 21.23 -9.65
CA GLN A 149 -22.26 22.61 -9.98
C GLN A 149 -23.51 23.43 -10.25
N VAL A 150 -23.57 24.66 -9.76
CA VAL A 150 -24.75 25.53 -9.92
C VAL A 150 -25.08 25.77 -11.38
N ARG A 151 -24.05 26.03 -12.20
CA ARG A 151 -24.19 26.18 -13.66
C ARG A 151 -24.83 24.95 -14.33
N LYS A 152 -24.52 23.74 -13.83
CA LYS A 152 -25.10 22.50 -14.35
C LYS A 152 -26.58 22.37 -14.00
N ILE A 153 -26.96 22.76 -12.78
CA ILE A 153 -28.37 22.79 -12.36
C ILE A 153 -29.17 23.76 -13.25
N GLU A 154 -28.61 24.93 -13.54
CA GLU A 154 -29.25 25.94 -14.37
C GLU A 154 -29.31 25.55 -15.86
N GLY A 155 -28.24 24.94 -16.39
CA GLY A 155 -28.14 24.55 -17.80
C GLY A 155 -28.89 23.27 -18.13
N ASP A 156 -28.69 22.22 -17.33
CA ASP A 156 -29.18 20.85 -17.61
C ASP A 156 -30.47 20.54 -16.85
N GLY A 157 -30.91 21.41 -15.94
CA GLY A 157 -32.09 21.22 -15.10
C GLY A 157 -31.87 20.32 -13.89
N GLY A 158 -30.65 19.81 -13.66
CA GLY A 158 -30.33 18.99 -12.50
C GLY A 158 -29.03 18.17 -12.61
N SER A 159 -28.83 17.26 -11.66
CA SER A 159 -27.70 16.32 -11.65
C SER A 159 -28.07 15.06 -10.88
N THR A 160 -27.56 13.91 -11.34
CA THR A 160 -27.78 12.60 -10.71
C THR A 160 -26.47 12.08 -10.11
N THR A 161 -26.54 11.63 -8.86
CA THR A 161 -25.44 10.97 -8.14
C THR A 161 -25.93 9.61 -7.64
N TYR A 162 -25.15 8.57 -7.92
CA TYR A 162 -25.40 7.21 -7.44
C TYR A 162 -24.68 7.01 -6.11
N ILE A 163 -25.36 6.40 -5.15
CA ILE A 163 -24.81 6.05 -3.83
C ILE A 163 -24.85 4.54 -3.69
N GLU A 164 -23.80 3.94 -3.13
CA GLU A 164 -23.74 2.50 -2.93
C GLU A 164 -24.85 2.01 -1.98
N LYS A 165 -25.61 1.00 -2.41
CA LYS A 165 -26.77 0.49 -1.66
C LYS A 165 -26.42 -0.15 -0.33
N ALA A 166 -25.22 -0.75 -0.22
CA ALA A 166 -24.75 -1.29 1.05
C ALA A 166 -24.52 -0.21 2.12
N LEU A 167 -24.40 1.06 1.69
CA LEU A 167 -24.07 2.20 2.55
C LEU A 167 -22.88 1.89 3.45
N ALA A 168 -21.88 1.19 2.92
CA ALA A 168 -20.64 0.91 3.62
C ALA A 168 -19.80 2.20 3.70
N PRO A 169 -19.06 2.42 4.81
CA PRO A 169 -18.13 3.53 4.88
C PRO A 169 -17.02 3.35 3.83
N ARG A 170 -16.81 4.38 3.01
CA ARG A 170 -15.71 4.55 2.06
C ARG A 170 -14.36 4.26 2.71
N ILE A 171 -14.21 4.67 3.97
CA ILE A 171 -13.07 4.38 4.83
C ILE A 171 -13.62 3.98 6.21
N VAL A 172 -13.45 2.72 6.58
CA VAL A 172 -13.84 2.21 7.91
C VAL A 172 -13.06 2.96 8.99
N GLY A 173 -13.76 3.61 9.94
CA GLY A 173 -13.14 4.36 11.05
C GLY A 173 -13.03 5.88 10.83
N GLN A 174 -13.41 6.40 9.66
CA GLN A 174 -13.54 7.84 9.44
C GLN A 174 -14.72 8.39 10.26
N ASN A 175 -14.56 9.53 10.95
CA ASN A 175 -15.67 10.22 11.61
C ASN A 175 -15.85 11.64 11.03
N PRO A 176 -16.99 11.94 10.39
CA PRO A 176 -18.10 11.03 10.10
C PRO A 176 -17.75 10.02 9.00
N GLU A 177 -18.36 8.84 9.06
CA GLU A 177 -18.23 7.78 8.04
C GLU A 177 -18.93 8.24 6.75
N TRP A 178 -18.30 8.15 5.58
CA TRP A 178 -18.90 8.58 4.30
C TRP A 178 -19.20 7.40 3.39
N ALA A 179 -20.35 7.33 2.73
CA ALA A 179 -20.63 6.31 1.71
C ALA A 179 -19.93 6.62 0.38
N TRP A 180 -19.71 5.59 -0.45
CA TRP A 180 -19.28 5.76 -1.84
C TRP A 180 -20.36 6.44 -2.68
N THR A 181 -19.95 7.45 -3.45
CA THR A 181 -20.83 8.21 -4.36
C THR A 181 -20.18 8.33 -5.74
N LEU A 182 -20.97 8.16 -6.80
CA LEU A 182 -20.52 8.23 -8.18
C LEU A 182 -21.40 9.21 -8.96
N SER A 183 -20.80 10.01 -9.84
CA SER A 183 -21.58 10.81 -10.78
C SER A 183 -22.27 9.89 -11.80
N GLN A 184 -23.37 10.33 -12.40
CA GLN A 184 -24.05 9.57 -13.44
C GLN A 184 -23.11 9.13 -14.58
N THR A 185 -22.26 10.03 -15.05
CA THR A 185 -21.30 9.72 -16.12
C THR A 185 -20.30 8.64 -15.73
N VAL A 186 -19.85 8.62 -14.47
CA VAL A 186 -18.93 7.58 -13.98
C VAL A 186 -19.67 6.27 -13.81
N PHE A 187 -20.86 6.29 -13.19
CA PHE A 187 -21.66 5.09 -12.97
C PHE A 187 -22.06 4.39 -14.28
N GLU A 188 -22.44 5.15 -15.30
CA GLU A 188 -22.79 4.61 -16.62
C GLU A 188 -21.59 4.01 -17.37
N LYS A 189 -20.37 4.46 -17.04
CA LYS A 189 -19.10 3.98 -17.61
C LYS A 189 -18.44 2.88 -16.80
N LEU A 190 -18.90 2.61 -15.58
CA LEU A 190 -18.38 1.48 -14.80
C LEU A 190 -18.64 0.19 -15.58
N PRO A 191 -17.60 -0.63 -15.82
CA PRO A 191 -17.81 -1.93 -16.44
C PRO A 191 -18.73 -2.75 -15.57
N ARG A 192 -19.79 -3.27 -16.18
CA ARG A 192 -20.68 -4.22 -15.54
C ARG A 192 -20.03 -5.61 -15.60
N GLY A 193 -18.95 -5.81 -14.83
CA GLY A 193 -18.23 -7.08 -14.72
C GLY A 193 -16.72 -6.92 -14.47
N PRO A 194 -16.01 -7.99 -14.07
CA PRO A 194 -14.55 -8.00 -14.03
C PRO A 194 -13.97 -7.68 -15.42
N MET A 195 -12.75 -7.15 -15.45
CA MET A 195 -12.01 -6.89 -16.69
C MET A 195 -12.01 -8.15 -17.57
N ASN A 196 -12.10 -7.98 -18.89
CA ASN A 196 -11.97 -9.12 -19.80
C ASN A 196 -10.61 -9.80 -19.55
N PRO A 197 -10.57 -11.10 -19.16
CA PRO A 197 -9.33 -11.76 -18.77
C PRO A 197 -8.35 -11.90 -19.95
N ILE A 198 -8.82 -11.94 -21.21
CA ILE A 198 -7.94 -11.92 -22.40
C ILE A 198 -7.21 -10.59 -22.49
N THR A 199 -7.91 -9.48 -22.25
CA THR A 199 -7.32 -8.15 -22.24
C THR A 199 -6.31 -8.01 -21.09
N SER A 200 -6.64 -8.53 -19.91
CA SER A 200 -5.72 -8.58 -18.77
C SER A 200 -4.46 -9.40 -19.08
N ALA A 201 -4.60 -10.55 -19.75
CA ALA A 201 -3.47 -11.36 -20.22
C ALA A 201 -2.60 -10.62 -21.24
N ALA A 202 -3.22 -9.91 -22.19
CA ALA A 202 -2.51 -9.12 -23.20
C ALA A 202 -1.71 -7.97 -22.57
N ILE A 203 -2.26 -7.31 -21.54
CA ILE A 203 -1.56 -6.26 -20.78
C ILE A 203 -0.38 -6.87 -19.99
N ALA A 204 -0.59 -8.02 -19.33
CA ALA A 204 0.48 -8.73 -18.63
C ALA A 204 1.62 -9.16 -19.58
N ASP A 205 1.30 -9.55 -20.81
CA ASP A 205 2.27 -9.91 -21.86
C ASP A 205 2.99 -8.68 -22.41
N HIS A 206 2.25 -7.60 -22.65
CA HIS A 206 2.80 -6.34 -23.16
C HIS A 206 3.82 -5.74 -22.19
N ALA A 207 3.65 -5.91 -20.87
CA ALA A 207 4.61 -5.47 -19.86
C ALA A 207 6.03 -6.05 -20.04
N TYR A 208 6.18 -7.19 -20.75
CA TYR A 208 7.49 -7.75 -21.10
C TYR A 208 8.12 -7.14 -22.36
N LYS A 209 7.31 -6.48 -23.19
CA LYS A 209 7.66 -6.00 -24.54
C LYS A 209 7.79 -4.48 -24.62
N LEU A 210 7.57 -3.77 -23.52
CA LEU A 210 7.67 -2.32 -23.45
C LEU A 210 9.05 -1.85 -23.94
N PRO A 211 9.13 -1.03 -24.99
CA PRO A 211 10.39 -0.55 -25.53
C PRO A 211 11.05 0.48 -24.60
N ASN A 212 12.38 0.58 -24.66
CA ASN A 212 13.09 1.71 -24.06
C ASN A 212 12.69 2.99 -24.80
N LYS A 213 12.18 4.00 -24.06
CA LYS A 213 11.79 5.29 -24.66
C LYS A 213 13.03 6.07 -25.06
N SER A 214 13.02 6.61 -26.27
CA SER A 214 13.99 7.59 -26.74
C SER A 214 13.72 9.00 -26.18
N ASN A 215 12.44 9.36 -26.00
CA ASN A 215 11.98 10.63 -25.42
C ASN A 215 10.91 10.35 -24.32
N PRO A 216 11.08 10.84 -23.07
CA PRO A 216 10.12 10.60 -21.98
C PRO A 216 8.72 11.18 -22.25
N ASP A 217 8.66 12.32 -22.95
CA ASP A 217 7.44 13.15 -23.07
C ASP A 217 6.46 12.67 -24.15
N ASP A 218 6.86 11.73 -25.02
CA ASP A 218 5.96 11.22 -26.07
C ASP A 218 4.91 10.29 -25.45
N PRO A 219 3.60 10.47 -25.74
CA PRO A 219 2.57 9.55 -25.25
C PRO A 219 2.82 8.14 -25.82
N GLU A 220 2.91 7.15 -24.93
CA GLU A 220 3.13 5.76 -25.31
C GLU A 220 1.78 5.06 -25.39
N ARG A 221 1.24 4.95 -26.61
CA ARG A 221 -0.04 4.31 -26.87
C ARG A 221 0.14 2.96 -27.52
N THR A 222 -0.73 2.02 -27.15
CA THR A 222 -0.75 0.66 -27.68
C THR A 222 -2.19 0.18 -27.82
N ILE A 223 -2.43 -0.73 -28.77
CA ILE A 223 -3.74 -1.35 -28.95
C ILE A 223 -3.63 -2.80 -28.47
N LEU A 224 -4.38 -3.14 -27.44
CA LEU A 224 -4.40 -4.47 -26.83
C LEU A 224 -5.82 -5.01 -26.89
N ASN A 225 -5.99 -6.15 -27.56
CA ASN A 225 -7.29 -6.78 -27.77
C ASN A 225 -8.37 -5.83 -28.37
N GLY A 226 -7.96 -4.95 -29.28
CA GLY A 226 -8.85 -3.99 -29.94
C GLY A 226 -9.16 -2.72 -29.14
N VAL A 227 -8.64 -2.58 -27.92
CA VAL A 227 -8.82 -1.40 -27.06
C VAL A 227 -7.53 -0.58 -27.03
N GLU A 228 -7.65 0.76 -27.11
CA GLU A 228 -6.51 1.68 -27.04
C GLU A 228 -6.13 1.99 -25.59
N TYR A 229 -4.86 1.83 -25.27
CA TYR A 229 -4.28 2.10 -23.95
C TYR A 229 -3.15 3.12 -24.03
N GLU A 230 -3.05 3.97 -23.02
CA GLU A 230 -1.90 4.84 -22.79
C GLU A 230 -1.09 4.37 -21.59
N VAL A 231 0.24 4.26 -21.73
CA VAL A 231 1.15 3.91 -20.64
C VAL A 231 1.48 5.18 -19.84
N LEU A 232 0.87 5.32 -18.66
CA LEU A 232 1.01 6.50 -17.80
C LEU A 232 2.28 6.49 -16.96
N ALA A 233 2.73 5.32 -16.52
CA ALA A 233 3.92 5.20 -15.69
C ALA A 233 4.62 3.87 -15.92
N ARG A 234 5.94 3.86 -15.68
CA ARG A 234 6.77 2.66 -15.68
C ARG A 234 7.71 2.72 -14.48
N ARG A 235 8.04 1.56 -13.96
CA ARG A 235 9.06 1.43 -12.92
C ARG A 235 9.98 0.31 -13.29
N ASP A 236 11.27 0.63 -13.33
CA ASP A 236 12.38 -0.29 -13.47
C ASP A 236 13.38 0.07 -12.37
N SER A 237 13.85 -0.91 -11.63
CA SER A 237 14.57 -0.68 -10.38
C SER A 237 15.71 -1.67 -10.18
N ALA A 238 16.70 -1.28 -9.38
CA ALA A 238 17.86 -2.13 -9.07
C ALA A 238 17.50 -3.42 -8.31
N THR A 239 16.27 -3.55 -7.80
CA THR A 239 15.75 -4.79 -7.20
C THR A 239 15.37 -5.85 -8.25
N GLY A 240 15.43 -5.49 -9.53
CA GLY A 240 14.96 -6.30 -10.65
C GLY A 240 13.45 -6.26 -10.84
N TYR A 241 12.73 -5.40 -10.09
CA TYR A 241 11.31 -5.18 -10.30
C TYR A 241 11.08 -4.32 -11.54
N GLN A 242 10.11 -4.76 -12.36
CA GLN A 242 9.61 -4.04 -13.51
C GLN A 242 8.07 -4.05 -13.52
N GLY A 243 7.47 -2.93 -13.90
CA GLY A 243 6.03 -2.83 -14.05
C GLY A 243 5.59 -1.55 -14.76
N ALA A 244 4.33 -1.52 -15.17
CA ALA A 244 3.75 -0.40 -15.90
C ALA A 244 2.30 -0.13 -15.49
N VAL A 245 1.86 1.11 -15.66
CA VAL A 245 0.49 1.58 -15.42
C VAL A 245 -0.11 1.99 -16.75
N TYR A 246 -1.26 1.41 -17.08
CA TYR A 246 -2.00 1.66 -18.31
C TYR A 246 -3.30 2.38 -17.99
N GLN A 247 -3.72 3.28 -18.87
CA GLN A 247 -5.06 3.86 -18.89
C GLN A 247 -5.82 3.31 -20.07
N ASN A 248 -7.00 2.74 -19.82
CA ASN A 248 -7.95 2.42 -20.88
C ASN A 248 -8.56 3.72 -21.40
N LEU A 249 -8.35 4.08 -22.67
CA LEU A 249 -8.84 5.36 -23.21
C LEU A 249 -10.36 5.36 -23.49
N GLU A 250 -10.99 4.19 -23.49
CA GLU A 250 -12.45 4.06 -23.68
C GLU A 250 -13.20 4.14 -22.34
N THR A 251 -12.75 3.38 -21.34
CA THR A 251 -13.41 3.26 -20.03
C THR A 251 -12.82 4.19 -18.97
N ASN A 252 -11.66 4.77 -19.23
CA ASN A 252 -10.86 5.57 -18.31
C ASN A 252 -10.28 4.79 -17.11
N GLU A 253 -10.33 3.46 -17.12
CA GLU A 253 -9.80 2.60 -16.05
C GLU A 253 -8.27 2.57 -16.01
N ILE A 254 -7.71 2.29 -14.84
CA ILE A 254 -6.27 2.16 -14.63
C ILE A 254 -5.89 0.71 -14.37
N ILE A 255 -4.85 0.23 -15.05
CA ILE A 255 -4.37 -1.15 -14.95
C ILE A 255 -2.89 -1.14 -14.58
N VAL A 256 -2.55 -1.74 -13.45
CA VAL A 256 -1.17 -1.92 -13.00
C VAL A 256 -0.71 -3.31 -13.39
N ALA A 257 0.25 -3.40 -14.30
CA ALA A 257 0.85 -4.65 -14.73
C ALA A 257 2.20 -4.84 -14.03
N HIS A 258 2.31 -5.90 -13.23
CA HIS A 258 3.57 -6.33 -12.63
C HIS A 258 4.24 -7.36 -13.56
N ARG A 259 5.48 -7.09 -13.98
CA ARG A 259 6.26 -8.02 -14.78
C ARG A 259 6.90 -9.06 -13.86
N GLY A 260 6.80 -10.33 -14.22
CA GLY A 260 7.57 -11.38 -13.57
C GLY A 260 8.99 -11.45 -14.10
N THR A 261 9.96 -11.79 -13.25
CA THR A 261 11.27 -12.26 -13.72
C THR A 261 11.11 -13.71 -14.19
N GLU A 262 11.64 -14.08 -15.36
CA GLU A 262 11.67 -15.49 -15.76
C GLU A 262 12.50 -16.24 -14.71
N PHE A 263 11.87 -17.15 -13.94
CA PHE A 263 12.66 -18.15 -13.19
C PHE A 263 13.54 -18.87 -14.21
N ASP A 264 14.85 -19.00 -13.93
CA ASP A 264 15.81 -19.53 -14.91
C ASP A 264 15.23 -20.80 -15.55
N ARG A 265 14.97 -20.72 -16.86
CA ARG A 265 14.16 -21.70 -17.59
C ARG A 265 14.68 -23.12 -17.38
N GLN A 266 15.99 -23.24 -17.17
CA GLN A 266 16.71 -24.48 -16.87
C GLN A 266 16.39 -25.02 -15.46
N ALA A 267 16.42 -24.20 -14.41
CA ALA A 267 16.04 -24.60 -13.06
C ALA A 267 14.55 -24.95 -12.94
N MET A 268 13.70 -24.29 -13.72
CA MET A 268 12.27 -24.59 -13.80
C MET A 268 11.99 -25.92 -14.53
N LEU A 269 12.72 -26.20 -15.62
CA LEU A 269 12.65 -27.46 -16.37
C LEU A 269 13.21 -28.63 -15.56
N ASP A 270 14.26 -28.42 -14.76
CA ASP A 270 14.87 -29.47 -13.91
C ASP A 270 14.07 -29.73 -12.61
N GLY A 271 12.95 -29.01 -12.40
CA GLY A 271 12.06 -29.20 -11.24
C GLY A 271 12.60 -28.63 -9.92
N GLY A 272 13.67 -27.81 -9.96
CA GLY A 272 14.40 -27.33 -8.79
C GLY A 272 14.33 -25.81 -8.62
N VAL A 273 13.19 -25.30 -8.13
CA VAL A 273 13.07 -23.93 -7.64
C VAL A 273 12.65 -23.97 -6.17
N ASP A 274 13.56 -23.61 -5.27
CA ASP A 274 13.32 -23.58 -3.82
C ASP A 274 12.32 -22.47 -3.45
N ALA A 275 11.38 -22.77 -2.56
CA ALA A 275 10.40 -21.80 -2.04
C ALA A 275 11.08 -20.58 -1.38
N ALA A 276 12.26 -20.78 -0.79
CA ALA A 276 13.09 -19.72 -0.23
C ALA A 276 13.57 -18.70 -1.28
N MET A 277 13.96 -19.17 -2.49
CA MET A 277 14.38 -18.28 -3.58
C MET A 277 13.20 -17.46 -4.12
N VAL A 278 12.02 -18.07 -4.28
CA VAL A 278 10.80 -17.38 -4.68
C VAL A 278 10.46 -16.28 -3.67
N THR A 279 10.45 -16.63 -2.39
CA THR A 279 10.17 -15.70 -1.29
C THR A 279 11.19 -14.57 -1.23
N ALA A 280 12.48 -14.86 -1.41
CA ALA A 280 13.53 -13.84 -1.46
C ALA A 280 13.34 -12.85 -2.62
N ARG A 281 13.01 -13.35 -3.83
CA ARG A 281 12.72 -12.50 -5.00
C ARG A 281 11.47 -11.65 -4.79
N ILE A 282 10.40 -12.21 -4.23
CA ILE A 282 9.19 -11.44 -3.90
C ILE A 282 9.53 -10.35 -2.87
N ASN A 283 10.22 -10.68 -1.79
CA ASN A 283 10.60 -9.68 -0.77
C ASN A 283 11.44 -8.54 -1.35
N ALA A 284 12.36 -8.85 -2.28
CA ALA A 284 13.19 -7.83 -2.93
C ALA A 284 12.37 -6.86 -3.80
N GLN A 285 11.32 -7.37 -4.47
CA GLN A 285 10.53 -6.59 -5.46
C GLN A 285 9.22 -6.01 -4.90
N LEU A 286 8.73 -6.52 -3.76
CA LEU A 286 7.42 -6.16 -3.21
C LEU A 286 7.27 -4.67 -2.92
N GLY A 287 8.32 -4.03 -2.37
CA GLY A 287 8.29 -2.60 -2.08
C GLY A 287 8.05 -1.75 -3.33
N ASP A 288 8.67 -2.11 -4.45
CA ASP A 288 8.49 -1.42 -5.72
C ASP A 288 7.11 -1.67 -6.35
N ALA A 289 6.59 -2.90 -6.22
CA ALA A 289 5.24 -3.26 -6.67
C ALA A 289 4.14 -2.51 -5.90
N LEU A 290 4.28 -2.44 -4.56
CA LEU A 290 3.40 -1.66 -3.71
C LEU A 290 3.45 -0.18 -4.05
N ALA A 291 4.65 0.37 -4.28
CA ALA A 291 4.82 1.77 -4.62
C ALA A 291 4.23 2.13 -6.00
N LEU A 292 4.38 1.27 -7.01
CA LEU A 292 3.76 1.48 -8.33
C LEU A 292 2.23 1.45 -8.23
N THR A 293 1.68 0.51 -7.46
CA THR A 293 0.23 0.39 -7.27
C THR A 293 -0.32 1.59 -6.49
N LYS A 294 0.38 2.04 -5.44
CA LYS A 294 0.04 3.28 -4.71
C LYS A 294 -0.01 4.48 -5.62
N GLN A 295 1.01 4.62 -6.49
CA GLN A 295 1.08 5.70 -7.47
C GLN A 295 -0.11 5.65 -8.43
N ALA A 296 -0.47 4.46 -8.94
CA ALA A 296 -1.61 4.29 -9.83
C ALA A 296 -2.94 4.67 -9.15
N THR A 297 -3.16 4.24 -7.90
CA THR A 297 -4.35 4.60 -7.12
C THR A 297 -4.44 6.10 -6.89
N LYS A 298 -3.34 6.73 -6.48
CA LYS A 298 -3.27 8.18 -6.31
C LYS A 298 -3.53 8.92 -7.62
N LEU A 299 -2.90 8.46 -8.71
CA LEU A 299 -3.08 9.03 -10.05
C LEU A 299 -4.54 8.95 -10.50
N ALA A 300 -5.22 7.83 -10.22
CA ALA A 300 -6.63 7.65 -10.52
C ALA A 300 -7.51 8.63 -9.73
N GLU A 301 -7.24 8.80 -8.45
CA GLU A 301 -7.98 9.75 -7.60
C GLU A 301 -7.78 11.20 -8.02
N GLU A 302 -6.53 11.63 -8.25
CA GLU A 302 -6.19 13.02 -8.56
C GLU A 302 -6.72 13.48 -9.94
N ASN A 303 -6.77 12.58 -10.91
CA ASN A 303 -7.21 12.88 -12.28
C ASN A 303 -8.67 12.48 -12.57
N GLY A 304 -9.36 11.88 -11.59
CA GLY A 304 -10.73 11.39 -11.78
C GLY A 304 -10.82 10.24 -12.78
N TYR A 305 -9.81 9.36 -12.80
CA TYR A 305 -9.85 8.13 -13.59
C TYR A 305 -10.83 7.11 -13.00
N GLY A 306 -11.10 6.07 -13.79
CA GLY A 306 -11.91 4.92 -13.38
C GLY A 306 -11.20 4.04 -12.34
N PRO A 307 -11.80 2.89 -11.98
CA PRO A 307 -11.24 1.98 -10.98
C PRO A 307 -9.84 1.49 -11.37
N VAL A 308 -9.06 1.13 -10.35
CA VAL A 308 -7.73 0.53 -10.50
C VAL A 308 -7.85 -0.98 -10.47
N HIS A 309 -7.19 -1.63 -11.43
CA HIS A 309 -7.05 -3.07 -11.53
C HIS A 309 -5.57 -3.44 -11.50
N VAL A 310 -5.26 -4.65 -11.02
CA VAL A 310 -3.88 -5.17 -11.07
C VAL A 310 -3.82 -6.45 -11.89
N THR A 311 -2.71 -6.68 -12.58
CA THR A 311 -2.47 -7.88 -13.37
C THR A 311 -1.02 -8.30 -13.38
N GLY A 312 -0.76 -9.56 -13.68
CA GLY A 312 0.60 -10.07 -13.82
C GLY A 312 0.68 -11.55 -14.14
N HIS A 313 1.86 -11.97 -14.64
CA HIS A 313 2.19 -13.36 -14.93
C HIS A 313 3.33 -13.84 -14.02
N SER A 314 3.33 -15.12 -13.65
CA SER A 314 4.42 -15.74 -12.88
C SER A 314 4.69 -15.02 -11.55
N LEU A 315 5.94 -14.59 -11.30
CA LEU A 315 6.28 -13.74 -10.15
C LEU A 315 5.46 -12.43 -10.12
N GLY A 316 5.22 -11.82 -11.27
CA GLY A 316 4.40 -10.60 -11.38
C GLY A 316 2.95 -10.86 -10.98
N GLY A 317 2.42 -12.05 -11.26
CA GLY A 317 1.09 -12.45 -10.80
C GLY A 317 1.02 -12.67 -9.27
N ALA A 318 2.11 -13.14 -8.65
CA ALA A 318 2.19 -13.20 -7.18
C ALA A 318 2.22 -11.80 -6.56
N LEU A 319 2.95 -10.86 -7.17
CA LEU A 319 2.93 -9.45 -6.78
C LEU A 319 1.52 -8.86 -6.95
N ALA A 320 0.82 -9.19 -8.03
CA ALA A 320 -0.57 -8.77 -8.26
C ALA A 320 -1.53 -9.28 -7.17
N GLN A 321 -1.39 -10.54 -6.70
CA GLN A 321 -2.16 -11.04 -5.56
C GLN A 321 -1.92 -10.20 -4.29
N ILE A 322 -0.65 -9.90 -4.00
CA ILE A 322 -0.27 -9.13 -2.80
C ILE A 322 -0.77 -7.69 -2.89
N THR A 323 -0.56 -7.02 -4.03
CA THR A 323 -1.00 -5.63 -4.21
C THR A 323 -2.53 -5.51 -4.27
N ALA A 324 -3.23 -6.49 -4.85
CA ALA A 324 -4.68 -6.59 -4.81
C ALA A 324 -5.22 -6.68 -3.38
N HIS A 325 -4.67 -7.58 -2.57
CA HIS A 325 -5.05 -7.70 -1.16
C HIS A 325 -4.70 -6.44 -0.36
N HIS A 326 -3.52 -5.87 -0.58
CA HIS A 326 -3.03 -4.70 0.15
C HIS A 326 -3.89 -3.45 -0.06
N TYR A 327 -4.28 -3.17 -1.31
CA TYR A 327 -5.07 -1.99 -1.68
C TYR A 327 -6.56 -2.28 -1.85
N ASN A 328 -6.99 -3.54 -1.68
CA ASN A 328 -8.34 -4.01 -1.94
C ASN A 328 -8.86 -3.65 -3.34
N VAL A 329 -8.05 -3.93 -4.37
CA VAL A 329 -8.36 -3.65 -5.78
C VAL A 329 -8.59 -4.96 -6.56
N PRO A 330 -9.48 -4.97 -7.56
CA PRO A 330 -9.72 -6.15 -8.39
C PRO A 330 -8.54 -6.49 -9.29
N GLY A 331 -8.47 -7.72 -9.78
CA GLY A 331 -7.40 -8.10 -10.69
C GLY A 331 -7.45 -9.53 -11.21
N ASP A 332 -6.57 -9.81 -12.17
CA ASP A 332 -6.37 -11.15 -12.71
C ASP A 332 -4.88 -11.49 -12.72
N ALA A 333 -4.55 -12.75 -12.47
CA ALA A 333 -3.18 -13.23 -12.56
C ALA A 333 -3.10 -14.50 -13.39
N PHE A 334 -2.01 -14.65 -14.15
CA PHE A 334 -1.82 -15.76 -15.09
C PHE A 334 -0.65 -16.63 -14.65
N ASN A 335 -0.90 -17.90 -14.38
CA ASN A 335 0.07 -18.82 -13.78
C ASN A 335 0.89 -18.17 -12.63
N PRO A 336 0.26 -17.45 -11.68
CA PRO A 336 1.01 -16.81 -10.61
C PRO A 336 1.61 -17.84 -9.67
N TYR A 337 2.66 -17.49 -8.93
CA TYR A 337 2.97 -18.23 -7.71
C TYR A 337 1.95 -17.88 -6.62
N GLY A 338 1.46 -18.88 -5.88
CA GLY A 338 0.44 -18.66 -4.85
C GLY A 338 0.95 -17.86 -3.65
N ALA A 339 0.44 -16.64 -3.48
CA ALA A 339 0.93 -15.72 -2.45
C ALA A 339 0.32 -15.96 -1.06
N ALA A 340 -0.76 -16.74 -0.93
CA ALA A 340 -1.37 -17.05 0.36
C ALA A 340 -0.49 -17.96 1.24
N GLY A 341 0.43 -18.71 0.62
CA GLY A 341 1.41 -19.53 1.33
C GLY A 341 2.63 -18.76 1.80
N LEU A 342 2.68 -17.45 1.56
CA LEU A 342 3.80 -16.59 1.93
C LEU A 342 3.50 -15.87 3.25
N ALA A 343 4.55 -15.47 3.97
CA ALA A 343 4.49 -14.79 5.26
C ALA A 343 3.94 -13.33 5.21
N TYR A 344 2.96 -13.07 4.34
CA TYR A 344 2.28 -11.79 4.13
C TYR A 344 0.82 -11.79 4.62
N ARG A 345 0.36 -12.88 5.27
CA ARG A 345 -0.97 -12.99 5.92
C ARG A 345 -2.17 -12.88 4.97
N LEU A 346 -1.99 -13.21 3.70
CA LEU A 346 -3.10 -13.30 2.75
C LEU A 346 -3.95 -14.54 3.06
N PRO A 347 -5.29 -14.44 3.04
CA PRO A 347 -6.16 -15.60 3.11
C PRO A 347 -6.09 -16.42 1.80
N GLU A 348 -6.23 -17.74 1.92
CA GLU A 348 -6.44 -18.61 0.76
C GLU A 348 -7.88 -18.46 0.24
N GLY A 349 -8.03 -18.40 -1.09
CA GLY A 349 -9.31 -18.23 -1.76
C GLY A 349 -9.78 -16.78 -1.81
N GLN A 350 -11.00 -16.57 -2.32
CA GLN A 350 -11.62 -15.24 -2.43
C GLN A 350 -12.37 -14.90 -1.13
N PRO A 351 -11.96 -13.86 -0.39
CA PRO A 351 -12.72 -13.38 0.77
C PRO A 351 -14.02 -12.68 0.33
N ALA A 352 -15.08 -12.82 1.13
CA ALA A 352 -16.40 -12.26 0.83
C ALA A 352 -16.44 -10.72 0.75
N ASN A 353 -15.59 -10.04 1.52
CA ASN A 353 -15.54 -8.58 1.62
C ASN A 353 -14.35 -7.96 0.85
N ALA A 354 -13.65 -8.76 0.03
CA ALA A 354 -12.51 -8.30 -0.75
C ALA A 354 -12.89 -8.11 -2.21
N ALA A 355 -12.18 -7.21 -2.89
CA ALA A 355 -12.33 -7.01 -4.32
C ALA A 355 -12.11 -8.34 -5.08
N PRO A 356 -12.86 -8.60 -6.18
CA PRO A 356 -12.72 -9.84 -6.94
C PRO A 356 -11.32 -9.99 -7.53
N PHE A 357 -10.70 -11.14 -7.27
CA PHE A 357 -9.40 -11.48 -7.85
C PHE A 357 -9.43 -12.89 -8.44
N THR A 358 -8.99 -13.07 -9.69
CA THR A 358 -9.00 -14.36 -10.38
C THR A 358 -7.61 -14.81 -10.79
N ASN A 359 -7.22 -16.01 -10.39
CA ASN A 359 -5.99 -16.66 -10.81
C ASN A 359 -6.31 -17.65 -11.94
N HIS A 360 -5.89 -17.34 -13.15
CA HIS A 360 -5.98 -18.22 -14.31
C HIS A 360 -4.75 -19.13 -14.35
N VAL A 361 -4.94 -20.43 -14.15
CA VAL A 361 -3.84 -21.39 -14.00
C VAL A 361 -3.96 -22.56 -14.97
N MET A 362 -2.85 -22.92 -15.60
CA MET A 362 -2.74 -24.18 -16.34
C MET A 362 -2.55 -25.34 -15.36
N ALA A 363 -3.15 -26.49 -15.64
CA ALA A 363 -3.16 -27.65 -14.76
C ALA A 363 -1.75 -28.18 -14.49
N GLY A 364 -0.93 -28.26 -15.55
CA GLY A 364 0.47 -28.68 -15.51
C GLY A 364 1.44 -27.58 -15.14
N ASP A 365 0.98 -26.36 -14.82
CA ASP A 365 1.87 -25.29 -14.41
C ASP A 365 2.44 -25.52 -13.00
N LEU A 366 3.73 -25.83 -12.97
CA LEU A 366 4.52 -26.06 -11.76
C LEU A 366 4.68 -24.80 -10.88
N VAL A 367 4.59 -23.59 -11.45
CA VAL A 367 4.77 -22.36 -10.66
C VAL A 367 3.56 -22.09 -9.80
N SER A 368 2.36 -22.12 -10.38
CA SER A 368 1.10 -21.96 -9.65
C SER A 368 0.75 -23.14 -8.76
N ALA A 369 1.31 -24.32 -9.00
CA ALA A 369 1.26 -25.43 -8.06
C ALA A 369 2.13 -25.20 -6.81
N GLY A 370 2.97 -24.16 -6.80
CA GLY A 370 3.95 -23.91 -5.74
C GLY A 370 3.39 -23.46 -4.39
N GLY A 371 2.15 -22.98 -4.32
CA GLY A 371 1.54 -22.50 -3.09
C GLY A 371 0.05 -22.16 -3.26
N PRO A 372 -0.69 -21.97 -2.15
CA PRO A 372 -2.09 -21.56 -2.17
C PRO A 372 -2.24 -20.10 -2.64
N HIS A 373 -3.38 -19.79 -3.25
CA HIS A 373 -3.62 -18.50 -3.93
C HIS A 373 -4.60 -17.62 -3.15
N TYR A 374 -4.37 -16.31 -3.18
CA TYR A 374 -5.38 -15.32 -2.84
C TYR A 374 -6.31 -15.09 -4.04
N GLY A 375 -7.62 -15.05 -3.79
CA GLY A 375 -8.64 -14.92 -4.84
C GLY A 375 -9.15 -16.26 -5.37
N LYS A 376 -10.07 -16.20 -6.33
CA LYS A 376 -10.63 -17.36 -7.03
C LYS A 376 -9.52 -18.02 -7.88
N VAL A 377 -9.52 -19.35 -7.96
CA VAL A 377 -8.67 -20.08 -8.90
C VAL A 377 -9.53 -20.63 -10.03
N GLU A 378 -9.16 -20.30 -11.26
CA GLU A 378 -9.75 -20.85 -12.48
C GLU A 378 -8.71 -21.68 -13.23
N MET A 379 -8.97 -22.97 -13.34
CA MET A 379 -8.02 -23.93 -13.88
C MET A 379 -8.37 -24.36 -15.31
N TYR A 380 -7.33 -24.51 -16.12
CA TYR A 380 -7.39 -24.87 -17.54
C TYR A 380 -6.42 -26.01 -17.83
N ALA A 381 -6.72 -26.87 -18.78
CA ALA A 381 -5.80 -27.91 -19.24
C ALA A 381 -5.88 -28.09 -20.75
N LEU A 382 -4.72 -28.18 -21.40
CA LEU A 382 -4.62 -28.64 -22.77
C LEU A 382 -4.78 -30.17 -22.84
N PRO A 383 -5.33 -30.73 -23.93
CA PRO A 383 -5.46 -32.17 -24.09
C PRO A 383 -4.15 -32.95 -23.87
N LYS A 384 -3.02 -32.35 -24.31
CA LYS A 384 -1.69 -32.93 -24.14
C LYS A 384 -1.23 -32.99 -22.68
N GLU A 385 -1.58 -32.00 -21.85
CA GLU A 385 -1.26 -32.03 -20.41
C GLU A 385 -2.00 -33.17 -19.72
N LEU A 386 -3.29 -33.35 -20.04
CA LEU A 386 -4.10 -34.44 -19.51
C LEU A 386 -3.55 -35.82 -19.94
N GLU A 387 -3.11 -35.95 -21.19
CA GLU A 387 -2.49 -37.17 -21.70
C GLU A 387 -1.20 -37.53 -20.93
N VAL A 388 -0.33 -36.54 -20.68
CA VAL A 388 0.89 -36.73 -19.89
C VAL A 388 0.56 -37.19 -18.48
N LEU A 389 -0.40 -36.55 -17.81
CA LEU A 389 -0.82 -36.91 -16.44
C LEU A 389 -1.44 -38.31 -16.37
N ARG A 390 -2.29 -38.69 -17.34
CA ARG A 390 -2.90 -40.03 -17.43
C ARG A 390 -1.83 -41.11 -17.65
N THR A 391 -0.86 -40.84 -18.52
CA THR A 391 0.25 -41.75 -18.81
C THR A 391 1.16 -41.93 -17.61
N ALA A 392 1.44 -40.85 -16.87
CA ALA A 392 2.23 -40.90 -15.65
C ALA A 392 1.58 -41.77 -14.56
N GLU A 393 0.28 -41.61 -14.32
CA GLU A 393 -0.47 -42.44 -13.36
C GLU A 393 -0.43 -43.93 -13.77
N GLN A 394 -0.66 -44.22 -15.06
CA GLN A 394 -0.61 -45.58 -15.57
C GLN A 394 0.78 -46.22 -15.38
N GLY A 395 1.85 -45.46 -15.65
CA GLY A 395 3.23 -45.91 -15.43
C GLY A 395 3.54 -46.19 -13.96
N GLN A 396 3.09 -45.34 -13.04
CA GLN A 396 3.23 -45.56 -11.59
C GLN A 396 2.47 -46.80 -11.12
N ARG A 397 1.24 -47.02 -11.61
CA ARG A 397 0.45 -48.22 -11.29
C ARG A 397 1.19 -49.50 -11.72
N ILE A 398 1.78 -49.51 -12.92
CA ILE A 398 2.57 -50.66 -13.41
C ILE A 398 3.85 -50.86 -12.58
N ALA A 399 4.58 -49.79 -12.26
CA ALA A 399 5.78 -49.88 -11.45
C ALA A 399 5.50 -50.42 -10.03
N SER A 400 4.37 -50.02 -9.43
CA SER A 400 3.96 -50.49 -8.09
C SER A 400 3.65 -51.99 -8.00
N LEU A 401 3.30 -52.62 -9.13
CA LEU A 401 3.11 -54.08 -9.21
C LEU A 401 4.44 -54.86 -9.19
N GLY A 402 5.55 -54.24 -9.58
CA GLY A 402 6.87 -54.87 -9.65
C GLY A 402 7.72 -54.77 -8.38
N ALA A 403 7.32 -53.93 -7.41
CA ALA A 403 8.06 -53.68 -6.17
C ALA A 403 7.11 -53.57 -4.96
N PRO A 404 6.60 -54.71 -4.43
CA PRO A 404 5.66 -54.72 -3.31
C PRO A 404 6.36 -54.32 -2.01
N GLY A 405 6.32 -53.03 -1.69
CA GLY A 405 6.97 -52.45 -0.50
C GLY A 405 7.19 -50.95 -0.56
N LEU A 406 7.28 -50.36 -1.76
CA LEU A 406 7.11 -48.91 -1.91
C LEU A 406 5.63 -48.58 -1.69
N LYS A 407 5.31 -47.84 -0.63
CA LYS A 407 3.99 -47.20 -0.52
C LYS A 407 3.77 -46.39 -1.79
N SER A 408 2.58 -46.48 -2.40
CA SER A 408 2.13 -45.75 -3.59
C SER A 408 2.04 -44.23 -3.39
N GLY A 409 2.95 -43.62 -2.63
CA GLY A 409 2.98 -42.20 -2.33
C GLY A 409 3.67 -41.44 -3.45
N HIS A 410 2.87 -40.79 -4.30
CA HIS A 410 2.96 -39.35 -4.55
C HIS A 410 4.37 -38.75 -4.71
N LEU A 411 5.19 -39.37 -5.55
CA LEU A 411 6.32 -38.72 -6.18
C LEU A 411 6.06 -38.77 -7.68
N MET A 412 5.24 -37.84 -8.17
CA MET A 412 5.31 -37.45 -9.57
C MET A 412 6.79 -37.18 -9.90
N SER A 413 7.35 -37.96 -10.82
CA SER A 413 8.78 -37.87 -11.13
C SER A 413 9.07 -36.49 -11.73
N ALA A 414 10.25 -35.93 -11.45
CA ALA A 414 10.71 -34.70 -12.09
C ALA A 414 10.54 -34.74 -13.64
N ALA A 415 10.60 -35.94 -14.23
CA ALA A 415 10.34 -36.17 -15.65
C ALA A 415 8.92 -35.79 -16.13
N VAL A 416 7.89 -35.90 -15.29
CA VAL A 416 6.53 -35.42 -15.60
C VAL A 416 6.50 -33.89 -15.57
N ALA A 417 7.15 -33.27 -14.57
CA ALA A 417 7.25 -31.82 -14.47
C ALA A 417 7.99 -31.19 -15.67
N VAL A 418 9.07 -31.83 -16.14
CA VAL A 418 9.81 -31.41 -17.35
C VAL A 418 8.88 -31.38 -18.58
N GLN A 419 8.08 -32.44 -18.77
CA GLN A 419 7.16 -32.55 -19.91
C GLN A 419 6.04 -31.51 -19.89
N LEU A 420 5.65 -31.06 -18.70
CA LEU A 420 4.63 -30.05 -18.48
C LEU A 420 5.20 -28.62 -18.39
N GLY A 421 6.51 -28.42 -18.57
CA GLY A 421 7.15 -27.11 -18.40
C GLY A 421 6.62 -26.00 -19.33
N ASP A 422 6.07 -26.34 -20.50
CA ASP A 422 5.48 -25.36 -21.42
C ASP A 422 4.19 -24.72 -20.86
N SER A 423 3.53 -25.39 -19.91
CA SER A 423 2.26 -24.95 -19.32
C SER A 423 2.37 -23.63 -18.56
N HIS A 424 3.57 -23.25 -18.12
CA HIS A 424 3.78 -22.00 -17.39
C HIS A 424 3.61 -20.75 -18.27
N ARG A 425 3.69 -20.86 -19.59
CA ARG A 425 3.78 -19.70 -20.48
C ARG A 425 2.46 -18.93 -20.59
N LEU A 426 2.57 -17.61 -20.63
CA LEU A 426 1.43 -16.70 -20.81
C LEU A 426 0.71 -16.89 -22.16
N VAL A 427 1.41 -17.46 -23.16
CA VAL A 427 0.88 -17.67 -24.52
C VAL A 427 -0.37 -18.55 -24.60
N HIS A 428 -0.66 -19.33 -23.56
CA HIS A 428 -1.88 -20.15 -23.51
C HIS A 428 -3.12 -19.31 -23.21
N PHE A 429 -2.96 -18.13 -22.61
CA PHE A 429 -4.03 -17.20 -22.26
C PHE A 429 -4.23 -16.09 -23.31
N LEU A 430 -3.50 -16.14 -24.43
CA LEU A 430 -3.54 -15.13 -25.48
C LEU A 430 -4.08 -15.72 -26.78
N ASP A 431 -4.94 -14.97 -27.46
CA ASP A 431 -5.24 -15.23 -28.86
C ASP A 431 -4.02 -14.87 -29.71
N ARG A 432 -3.62 -15.79 -30.59
CA ARG A 432 -2.42 -15.61 -31.40
C ARG A 432 -2.52 -16.25 -32.77
N MET A 433 -1.84 -15.64 -33.73
CA MET A 433 -1.58 -16.24 -35.03
C MET A 433 -0.25 -17.00 -34.97
N THR A 434 -0.25 -18.25 -35.44
CA THR A 434 0.95 -19.06 -35.60
C THR A 434 1.12 -19.48 -37.05
N ASP A 435 2.28 -20.02 -37.41
CA ASP A 435 2.53 -20.57 -38.74
C ASP A 435 1.59 -21.73 -39.10
N GLN A 436 0.96 -22.36 -38.11
CA GLN A 436 -0.03 -23.43 -38.29
C GLN A 436 -1.48 -22.94 -38.23
N GLY A 437 -1.70 -21.62 -38.15
CA GLY A 437 -3.01 -20.99 -38.07
C GLY A 437 -3.30 -20.29 -36.74
N PRO A 438 -4.52 -19.78 -36.56
CA PRO A 438 -4.95 -19.13 -35.31
C PRO A 438 -4.99 -20.15 -34.17
N VAL A 439 -4.44 -19.78 -33.02
CA VAL A 439 -4.55 -20.49 -31.75
C VAL A 439 -5.35 -19.61 -30.81
N GLN A 440 -6.48 -20.13 -30.36
CA GLN A 440 -7.38 -19.47 -29.42
C GLN A 440 -6.86 -19.62 -27.99
N SER A 441 -7.06 -18.59 -27.17
CA SER A 441 -6.80 -18.60 -25.73
C SER A 441 -7.63 -19.68 -25.02
N VAL A 442 -7.04 -20.31 -24.00
CA VAL A 442 -7.76 -21.24 -23.11
C VAL A 442 -8.86 -20.54 -22.30
N LEU A 443 -8.79 -19.21 -22.16
CA LEU A 443 -9.79 -18.41 -21.43
C LEU A 443 -11.17 -18.49 -22.10
N ASP A 444 -11.19 -18.55 -23.42
CA ASP A 444 -12.39 -18.56 -24.25
C ASP A 444 -12.70 -19.95 -24.85
N ASP A 445 -11.91 -20.99 -24.54
CA ASP A 445 -12.19 -22.37 -24.95
C ASP A 445 -12.89 -23.15 -23.82
N PRO A 446 -14.20 -23.44 -23.94
CA PRO A 446 -14.91 -24.23 -22.93
C PRO A 446 -14.32 -25.63 -22.74
N ARG A 447 -13.64 -26.19 -23.73
CA ARG A 447 -13.02 -27.53 -23.66
C ARG A 447 -11.74 -27.54 -22.84
N ALA A 448 -11.13 -26.37 -22.61
CA ALA A 448 -9.98 -26.24 -21.73
C ALA A 448 -10.38 -26.35 -20.25
N ARG A 449 -11.68 -26.22 -19.92
CA ARG A 449 -12.20 -26.41 -18.57
C ARG A 449 -12.27 -27.90 -18.24
N ILE A 450 -11.64 -28.31 -17.15
CA ILE A 450 -11.61 -29.70 -16.73
C ILE A 450 -12.94 -30.04 -16.05
N THR A 451 -13.67 -31.01 -16.60
CA THR A 451 -14.96 -31.48 -16.07
C THR A 451 -14.93 -32.94 -15.61
N ASP A 452 -13.92 -33.71 -16.06
CA ASP A 452 -13.74 -35.11 -15.69
C ASP A 452 -13.21 -35.22 -14.24
N PRO A 453 -13.92 -35.91 -13.33
CA PRO A 453 -13.51 -36.04 -11.94
C PRO A 453 -12.18 -36.77 -11.73
N GLU A 454 -11.83 -37.73 -12.59
CA GLU A 454 -10.57 -38.46 -12.50
C GLU A 454 -9.40 -37.58 -12.94
N ASP A 455 -9.58 -36.75 -13.96
CA ASP A 455 -8.57 -35.77 -14.35
C ASP A 455 -8.39 -34.68 -13.28
N LEU A 456 -9.48 -34.19 -12.67
CA LEU A 456 -9.39 -33.27 -11.54
C LEU A 456 -8.59 -33.88 -10.38
N ARG A 457 -8.82 -35.16 -10.07
CA ARG A 457 -8.05 -35.90 -9.05
C ARG A 457 -6.57 -35.98 -9.42
N ARG A 458 -6.23 -36.39 -10.66
CA ARG A 458 -4.84 -36.46 -11.14
C ARG A 458 -4.12 -35.13 -11.03
N ILE A 459 -4.80 -34.05 -11.39
CA ILE A 459 -4.24 -32.70 -11.33
C ILE A 459 -4.03 -32.27 -9.89
N ALA A 460 -5.00 -32.55 -9.00
CA ALA A 460 -4.85 -32.27 -7.57
C ALA A 460 -3.66 -33.05 -6.96
N ASP A 461 -3.53 -34.34 -7.28
CA ASP A 461 -2.40 -35.20 -6.87
C ASP A 461 -1.08 -34.61 -7.38
N TYR A 462 -0.98 -34.29 -8.67
CA TYR A 462 0.22 -33.68 -9.28
C TYR A 462 0.61 -32.37 -8.59
N ARG A 463 -0.35 -31.44 -8.42
CA ARG A 463 -0.08 -30.12 -7.85
C ARG A 463 0.29 -30.23 -6.37
N SER A 464 -0.30 -31.17 -5.63
CA SER A 464 0.09 -31.51 -4.26
C SER A 464 1.53 -31.98 -4.19
N ASP A 465 1.96 -32.88 -5.09
CA ASP A 465 3.33 -33.38 -5.13
C ASP A 465 4.34 -32.26 -5.42
N ILE A 466 4.02 -31.38 -6.38
CA ILE A 466 4.88 -30.22 -6.69
C ILE A 466 4.99 -29.26 -5.50
N HIS A 467 3.87 -29.00 -4.80
CA HIS A 467 3.90 -28.20 -3.59
C HIS A 467 4.80 -28.83 -2.52
N GLN A 468 4.65 -30.14 -2.27
CA GLN A 468 5.47 -30.86 -1.28
C GLN A 468 6.95 -30.92 -1.67
N LEU A 469 7.30 -31.09 -2.94
CA LEU A 469 8.68 -31.06 -3.41
C LEU A 469 9.34 -29.70 -3.15
N ARG A 470 8.61 -28.61 -3.40
CA ARG A 470 9.09 -27.23 -3.19
C ARG A 470 9.25 -26.87 -1.71
N VAL A 471 8.34 -27.35 -0.86
CA VAL A 471 8.45 -27.18 0.60
C VAL A 471 9.54 -28.11 1.15
N GLY A 472 9.65 -29.34 0.67
CA GLY A 472 10.58 -30.37 1.15
C GLY A 472 12.07 -30.06 0.89
N ALA A 473 12.40 -29.44 -0.25
CA ALA A 473 13.77 -28.95 -0.54
C ALA A 473 14.25 -27.90 0.48
N THR A 474 13.31 -27.18 1.11
CA THR A 474 13.59 -26.13 2.11
C THR A 474 14.08 -26.72 3.44
N VAL A 475 13.70 -27.96 3.79
CA VAL A 475 13.94 -28.55 5.12
C VAL A 475 15.29 -29.26 5.24
N LEU A 476 15.91 -29.70 4.14
CA LEU A 476 17.13 -30.52 4.17
C LEU A 476 18.44 -29.71 4.02
N VAL A 477 18.38 -28.43 3.65
CA VAL A 477 19.58 -27.59 3.45
C VAL A 477 19.50 -26.23 4.17
N GLY A 478 18.31 -25.76 4.55
CA GLY A 478 18.11 -24.51 5.29
C GLY A 478 17.70 -24.76 6.74
N GLY A 479 18.66 -24.99 7.63
CA GLY A 479 18.34 -24.98 9.06
C GLY A 479 17.83 -23.61 9.51
N GLY A 480 16.61 -23.53 10.05
CA GLY A 480 16.35 -22.60 11.18
C GLY A 480 15.25 -21.53 11.09
N PRO A 481 15.13 -20.64 10.09
CA PRO A 481 14.43 -19.36 10.32
C PRO A 481 13.01 -19.23 9.75
N GLY A 482 12.69 -19.90 8.62
CA GLY A 482 11.39 -19.76 7.94
C GLY A 482 10.20 -20.23 8.78
N LEU A 483 10.38 -21.34 9.50
CA LEU A 483 9.34 -21.94 10.33
C LEU A 483 8.94 -21.08 11.55
N ILE A 484 9.82 -20.19 12.03
CA ILE A 484 9.54 -19.35 13.22
C ILE A 484 8.69 -18.13 12.84
N ARG A 485 8.96 -17.47 11.70
CA ARG A 485 8.15 -16.34 11.19
C ARG A 485 6.77 -16.80 10.72
N ASP A 486 6.72 -17.95 10.04
CA ASP A 486 5.46 -18.57 9.62
C ASP A 486 4.64 -19.02 10.84
N GLY A 487 5.28 -19.53 11.91
CA GLY A 487 4.63 -19.84 13.17
C GLY A 487 4.00 -18.63 13.89
N VAL A 488 4.68 -17.48 13.93
CA VAL A 488 4.15 -16.25 14.56
C VAL A 488 3.02 -15.62 13.72
N ASN A 489 3.12 -15.66 12.39
CA ASN A 489 2.05 -15.17 11.51
C ASN A 489 0.84 -16.12 11.46
N TYR A 490 1.07 -17.44 11.52
CA TYR A 490 0.03 -18.47 11.68
C TYR A 490 -0.77 -18.25 12.99
N LEU A 491 -0.10 -17.83 14.07
CA LEU A 491 -0.73 -17.50 15.36
C LEU A 491 -1.46 -16.14 15.37
N ARG A 492 -1.08 -15.19 14.50
CA ARG A 492 -1.74 -13.87 14.35
C ARG A 492 -2.94 -13.87 13.41
N GLY A 493 -3.16 -14.96 12.66
CA GLY A 493 -4.25 -15.08 11.69
C GLY A 493 -4.07 -14.22 10.44
N THR A 494 -4.97 -14.42 9.47
CA THR A 494 -5.03 -13.66 8.21
C THR A 494 -5.45 -12.21 8.44
N GLU A 495 -5.06 -11.33 7.52
CA GLU A 495 -5.39 -9.90 7.59
C GLU A 495 -6.48 -9.54 6.58
N GLU A 496 -7.37 -8.61 6.95
CA GLU A 496 -8.45 -8.14 6.08
C GLU A 496 -7.86 -7.37 4.88
N ALA A 497 -8.43 -7.56 3.68
CA ALA A 497 -8.01 -6.83 2.49
C ALA A 497 -8.12 -5.31 2.73
N GLY A 498 -7.12 -4.55 2.29
CA GLY A 498 -7.05 -3.10 2.51
C GLY A 498 -6.64 -2.68 3.92
N ALA A 499 -6.48 -3.60 4.89
CA ALA A 499 -6.09 -3.22 6.26
C ALA A 499 -4.69 -2.62 6.32
N TYR A 500 -3.74 -3.15 5.54
CA TYR A 500 -2.38 -2.60 5.50
C TYR A 500 -2.39 -1.19 4.90
N ALA A 501 -3.03 -0.97 3.74
CA ALA A 501 -3.12 0.37 3.15
C ALA A 501 -3.80 1.38 4.09
N ARG A 502 -4.82 0.94 4.86
CA ARG A 502 -5.44 1.76 5.92
C ARG A 502 -4.44 2.12 7.01
N GLN A 503 -3.72 1.14 7.57
CA GLN A 503 -2.70 1.35 8.59
C GLN A 503 -1.57 2.25 8.06
N GLU A 504 -1.17 2.09 6.80
CA GLU A 504 -0.14 2.89 6.14
C GLU A 504 -0.60 4.34 5.93
N ALA A 505 -1.84 4.56 5.50
CA ALA A 505 -2.41 5.91 5.37
C ALA A 505 -2.55 6.61 6.73
N GLU A 506 -2.99 5.89 7.75
CA GLU A 506 -3.02 6.39 9.14
C GLU A 506 -1.60 6.67 9.66
N ALA A 507 -0.64 5.80 9.36
CA ALA A 507 0.76 5.93 9.70
C ALA A 507 1.41 7.15 9.03
N GLU A 508 1.12 7.42 7.76
CA GLU A 508 1.60 8.60 7.05
C GLU A 508 0.99 9.87 7.62
N LEU A 509 -0.30 9.85 7.98
CA LEU A 509 -0.96 10.96 8.68
C LEU A 509 -0.32 11.21 10.06
N ARG A 510 -0.04 10.15 10.83
CA ARG A 510 0.67 10.24 12.12
C ARG A 510 2.10 10.77 11.94
N ALA A 511 2.86 10.26 10.98
CA ALA A 511 4.23 10.70 10.69
C ALA A 511 4.28 12.17 10.23
N HIS A 512 3.30 12.59 9.41
CA HIS A 512 3.16 13.99 9.00
C HIS A 512 2.85 14.92 10.19
N ASN A 513 2.22 14.40 11.25
CA ASN A 513 1.97 15.14 12.48
C ASN A 513 3.10 15.04 13.51
N ALA A 514 3.90 13.96 13.49
CA ALA A 514 4.99 13.72 14.44
C ALA A 514 6.18 14.69 14.29
N LEU A 515 6.33 15.33 13.12
CA LEU A 515 7.42 16.30 12.85
C LEU A 515 6.97 17.77 12.97
N LYS A 516 5.74 18.04 13.41
CA LYS A 516 5.27 19.40 13.70
C LYS A 516 5.76 19.85 15.08
N PRO A 517 6.19 21.12 15.25
CA PRO A 517 6.50 21.66 16.58
C PRO A 517 5.30 21.48 17.51
N GLY A 518 5.56 21.06 18.75
CA GLY A 518 4.51 20.72 19.73
C GLY A 518 3.55 21.88 20.00
N GLY A 519 2.30 21.75 19.55
CA GLY A 519 1.19 22.56 20.04
C GLY A 519 0.69 21.97 21.37
N GLN A 520 0.41 22.83 22.36
CA GLN A 520 -0.23 22.43 23.62
C GLN A 520 -1.47 21.57 23.34
N LEU A 521 -1.46 20.33 23.82
CA LEU A 521 -2.64 19.49 23.87
C LEU A 521 -3.68 20.18 24.76
N VAL A 522 -4.76 20.65 24.14
CA VAL A 522 -5.92 21.18 24.85
C VAL A 522 -6.51 20.06 25.69
N GLN A 523 -6.43 20.22 27.01
CA GLN A 523 -7.26 19.51 27.98
C GLN A 523 -8.69 20.00 27.81
N ASP A 524 -9.49 19.37 26.95
CA ASP A 524 -10.94 19.45 27.08
C ASP A 524 -11.60 18.18 26.55
N ALA A 525 -11.93 17.31 27.51
CA ALA A 525 -13.09 16.43 27.58
C ALA A 525 -12.71 15.13 28.30
N THR A 526 -12.97 15.06 29.61
CA THR A 526 -13.52 13.87 30.29
C THR A 526 -13.78 14.15 31.78
N ASP A 527 -14.60 15.15 32.08
CA ASP A 527 -15.45 15.08 33.27
C ASP A 527 -16.64 14.15 32.96
N LYS A 528 -16.37 12.84 33.01
CA LYS A 528 -17.31 11.75 33.36
C LYS A 528 -16.71 10.40 32.99
N GLY A 529 -16.23 9.74 34.03
CA GLY A 529 -16.00 8.30 34.19
C GLY A 529 -16.03 7.44 32.92
N SER A 530 -14.86 7.18 32.36
CA SER A 530 -14.49 5.92 31.70
C SER A 530 -12.98 5.71 31.94
N PRO A 531 -12.49 4.49 32.18
CA PRO A 531 -11.09 4.25 32.50
C PRO A 531 -10.25 4.57 31.26
N SER A 532 -9.47 5.64 31.33
CA SER A 532 -8.54 6.00 30.26
C SER A 532 -7.36 5.03 30.24
N LEU A 533 -7.03 4.52 29.06
CA LEU A 533 -5.83 3.72 28.74
C LEU A 533 -4.51 4.53 28.80
N SER A 534 -4.49 5.69 29.45
CA SER A 534 -3.33 6.58 29.54
C SER A 534 -2.66 6.56 30.92
N ASN A 535 -2.89 5.52 31.73
CA ASN A 535 -2.12 5.31 32.96
C ASN A 535 -0.98 4.31 32.67
N PRO A 536 0.31 4.68 32.81
CA PRO A 536 1.46 3.81 32.46
C PRO A 536 1.55 2.50 33.29
N GLY A 537 0.69 2.34 34.30
CA GLY A 537 0.61 1.16 35.15
C GLY A 537 -0.48 0.16 34.77
N PHE A 538 -1.27 0.37 33.72
CA PHE A 538 -2.39 -0.52 33.36
C PHE A 538 -2.58 -0.67 31.83
N SER A 539 -1.53 -1.11 31.15
CA SER A 539 -1.69 -1.99 29.97
C SER A 539 -1.30 -3.39 30.43
N PRO A 540 -2.19 -4.40 30.40
CA PRO A 540 -1.73 -5.76 30.64
C PRO A 540 -0.76 -6.10 29.50
N LYS A 541 0.52 -6.27 29.85
CA LYS A 541 1.54 -6.78 28.92
C LYS A 541 0.99 -8.09 28.34
N SER A 542 1.08 -8.25 27.02
CA SER A 542 0.66 -9.53 26.43
C SER A 542 1.57 -10.65 26.96
N PRO A 543 1.09 -11.90 27.15
CA PRO A 543 1.92 -13.00 27.61
C PRO A 543 3.16 -13.24 26.73
N LEU A 544 3.06 -12.87 25.45
CA LEU A 544 4.15 -12.92 24.49
C LEU A 544 5.17 -11.79 24.72
N GLN A 545 4.70 -10.58 25.03
CA GLN A 545 5.55 -9.43 25.34
C GLN A 545 6.32 -9.66 26.64
N GLU A 546 5.68 -10.19 27.68
CA GLU A 546 6.35 -10.60 28.92
C GLU A 546 7.35 -11.74 28.69
N SER A 547 7.06 -12.68 27.80
CA SER A 547 7.98 -13.76 27.47
C SER A 547 9.18 -13.27 26.68
N ILE A 548 9.01 -12.36 25.71
CA ILE A 548 10.11 -11.81 24.90
C ILE A 548 10.98 -10.88 25.75
N GLU A 549 10.39 -9.96 26.51
CA GLU A 549 11.11 -9.09 27.45
C GLU A 549 11.84 -9.93 28.51
N SER A 550 11.19 -10.94 29.09
CA SER A 550 11.84 -11.84 30.05
C SER A 550 12.95 -12.69 29.43
N THR A 551 12.87 -13.07 28.16
CA THR A 551 13.91 -13.87 27.50
C THR A 551 15.10 -13.00 27.10
N LEU A 552 14.86 -11.77 26.64
CA LEU A 552 15.90 -10.79 26.31
C LEU A 552 16.66 -10.32 27.57
N ASP A 553 15.94 -10.05 28.67
CA ASP A 553 16.54 -9.70 29.97
C ASP A 553 17.32 -10.88 30.59
N LYS A 554 16.76 -12.10 30.57
CA LYS A 554 17.43 -13.28 31.16
C LYS A 554 18.64 -13.76 30.38
N ALA A 555 18.78 -13.38 29.11
CA ALA A 555 19.90 -13.76 28.25
C ALA A 555 20.96 -12.65 28.07
N GLY A 556 20.73 -11.43 28.57
CA GLY A 556 21.65 -10.30 28.39
C GLY A 556 21.78 -9.82 26.94
N LEU A 557 20.71 -9.99 26.14
CA LEU A 557 20.68 -9.76 24.68
C LEU A 557 20.02 -8.44 24.26
N ASP A 558 19.63 -7.57 25.21
CA ASP A 558 19.09 -6.24 24.87
C ASP A 558 20.24 -5.27 24.53
N PRO A 559 20.27 -4.68 23.31
CA PRO A 559 21.27 -3.67 22.94
C PRO A 559 21.21 -2.39 23.77
N LYS A 560 20.14 -2.16 24.54
CA LYS A 560 20.06 -1.06 25.52
C LYS A 560 20.97 -1.28 26.72
N THR A 561 21.32 -2.52 27.06
CA THR A 561 22.14 -2.87 28.23
C THR A 561 23.63 -2.66 28.01
N GLU A 562 24.32 -2.12 29.02
CA GLU A 562 25.79 -2.00 29.02
C GLU A 562 26.43 -3.40 29.04
N GLY A 563 27.16 -3.73 27.97
CA GLY A 563 27.82 -5.04 27.79
C GLY A 563 27.37 -5.81 26.54
N HIS A 564 26.31 -5.38 25.84
CA HIS A 564 25.90 -5.97 24.57
C HIS A 564 26.82 -5.57 23.42
N LEU A 565 27.05 -6.49 22.46
CA LEU A 565 27.90 -6.26 21.28
C LEU A 565 27.49 -5.01 20.49
N GLU A 566 26.17 -4.78 20.39
CA GLU A 566 25.58 -3.68 19.61
C GLU A 566 25.29 -2.42 20.43
N HIS A 567 25.66 -2.39 21.70
CA HIS A 567 25.36 -1.26 22.58
C HIS A 567 26.01 0.05 22.10
N ALA A 568 27.23 -0.04 21.56
CA ALA A 568 27.95 1.12 21.04
C ALA A 568 27.23 1.73 19.82
N LEU A 569 26.78 0.88 18.89
CA LEU A 569 26.06 1.31 17.70
C LEU A 569 24.66 1.85 18.04
N TYR A 570 23.96 1.19 18.97
CA TYR A 570 22.67 1.65 19.49
C TYR A 570 22.77 3.05 20.11
N ARG A 571 23.77 3.30 20.95
CA ARG A 571 23.99 4.62 21.57
C ARG A 571 24.25 5.71 20.54
N GLN A 572 25.13 5.47 19.57
CA GLN A 572 25.42 6.45 18.51
C GLN A 572 24.17 6.88 17.74
N ILE A 573 23.29 5.92 17.43
CA ILE A 573 22.02 6.19 16.75
C ILE A 573 21.06 6.93 17.69
N SER A 574 20.94 6.50 18.95
CA SER A 574 20.07 7.14 19.94
C SER A 574 20.44 8.59 20.19
N ASP A 575 21.74 8.89 20.31
CA ASP A 575 22.26 10.25 20.48
C ASP A 575 21.98 11.11 19.25
N GLY A 576 22.12 10.54 18.05
CA GLY A 576 21.79 11.22 16.79
C GLY A 576 20.31 11.54 16.65
N VAL A 577 19.42 10.64 17.04
CA VAL A 577 17.97 10.87 17.06
C VAL A 577 17.60 11.93 18.10
N SER A 578 18.16 11.84 19.31
CA SER A 578 17.95 12.83 20.37
C SER A 578 18.40 14.24 19.96
N ALA A 579 19.55 14.36 19.29
CA ALA A 579 20.04 15.63 18.76
C ALA A 579 19.13 16.21 17.65
N LEU A 580 18.45 15.35 16.90
CA LEU A 580 17.47 15.76 15.90
C LEU A 580 16.17 16.21 16.56
N ASP A 581 15.65 15.47 17.54
CA ASP A 581 14.46 15.85 18.30
C ASP A 581 14.65 17.22 18.97
N ALA A 582 15.81 17.45 19.59
CA ALA A 582 16.16 18.74 20.20
C ALA A 582 16.17 19.89 19.18
N LYS A 583 16.65 19.67 17.95
CA LYS A 583 16.61 20.67 16.87
C LYS A 583 15.18 21.01 16.43
N HIS A 584 14.24 20.09 16.64
CA HIS A 584 12.82 20.27 16.35
C HIS A 584 11.98 20.65 17.58
N GLY A 585 12.62 20.94 18.73
CA GLY A 585 11.94 21.34 19.96
C GLY A 585 11.16 20.21 20.63
N ARG A 586 11.59 18.97 20.45
CA ARG A 586 11.02 17.76 21.03
C ARG A 586 12.00 17.12 22.01
N ASP A 587 11.46 16.47 23.03
CA ASP A 587 12.21 15.56 23.90
C ASP A 587 12.17 14.14 23.32
N PHE A 588 13.16 13.32 23.67
CA PHE A 588 13.22 11.92 23.26
C PHE A 588 12.05 11.13 23.89
N ASP A 589 11.22 10.51 23.05
CA ASP A 589 9.98 9.83 23.45
C ASP A 589 9.86 8.40 22.86
N GLU A 590 8.72 7.73 23.05
CA GLU A 590 8.49 6.38 22.52
C GLU A 590 8.61 6.30 20.98
N THR A 591 8.35 7.40 20.27
CA THR A 591 8.54 7.47 18.81
C THR A 591 10.02 7.49 18.48
N SER A 592 10.81 8.25 19.25
CA SER A 592 12.27 8.29 19.14
C SER A 592 12.89 6.92 19.39
N GLU A 593 12.37 6.14 20.35
CA GLU A 593 12.82 4.76 20.59
C GLU A 593 12.59 3.83 19.39
N ARG A 594 11.41 3.89 18.76
CA ARG A 594 11.09 3.09 17.56
C ARG A 594 11.97 3.47 16.38
N ILE A 595 12.22 4.77 16.21
CA ILE A 595 13.15 5.28 15.21
C ILE A 595 14.55 4.72 15.45
N THR A 596 15.06 4.81 16.68
CA THR A 596 16.40 4.32 17.05
C THR A 596 16.54 2.82 16.78
N ALA A 597 15.55 2.00 17.17
CA ALA A 597 15.59 0.56 16.94
C ALA A 597 15.55 0.21 15.45
N SER A 598 14.74 0.91 14.66
CA SER A 598 14.63 0.71 13.21
C SER A 598 15.90 1.12 12.48
N LEU A 599 16.49 2.25 12.85
CA LEU A 599 17.79 2.70 12.32
C LEU A 599 18.93 1.74 12.67
N LEU A 600 18.91 1.13 13.87
CA LEU A 600 19.86 0.10 14.25
C LEU A 600 19.76 -1.13 13.34
N ALA A 601 18.55 -1.63 13.09
CA ALA A 601 18.32 -2.74 12.17
C ALA A 601 18.77 -2.43 10.74
N THR A 602 18.50 -1.20 10.28
CA THR A 602 18.94 -0.71 8.97
C THR A 602 20.47 -0.62 8.89
N ALA A 603 21.13 -0.05 9.89
CA ALA A 603 22.59 0.07 9.95
C ALA A 603 23.26 -1.31 9.84
N LYS A 604 22.79 -2.26 10.65
CA LYS A 604 23.21 -3.67 10.65
C LYS A 604 23.06 -4.36 9.31
N SER A 605 21.87 -4.24 8.71
CA SER A 605 21.58 -4.89 7.42
C SER A 605 22.44 -4.35 6.27
N SER A 606 22.94 -3.13 6.41
CA SER A 606 23.80 -2.46 5.42
C SER A 606 25.29 -2.58 5.74
N GLY A 607 25.65 -3.34 6.79
CA GLY A 607 27.05 -3.58 7.16
C GLY A 607 27.76 -2.36 7.76
N LEU A 608 27.03 -1.40 8.34
CA LEU A 608 27.63 -0.27 9.05
C LEU A 608 28.17 -0.75 10.40
N GLU A 609 29.43 -0.40 10.68
CA GLU A 609 30.13 -0.79 11.92
C GLU A 609 30.04 0.32 12.99
N ARG A 610 29.77 1.56 12.56
CA ARG A 610 29.50 2.72 13.42
C ARG A 610 28.55 3.69 12.74
N VAL A 611 27.95 4.60 13.49
CA VAL A 611 27.17 5.73 12.97
C VAL A 611 27.73 7.03 13.50
N ASP A 612 28.22 7.87 12.59
CA ASP A 612 28.79 9.19 12.91
C ASP A 612 27.71 10.29 12.84
N HIS A 613 26.70 10.11 11.97
CA HIS A 613 25.57 11.04 11.85
C HIS A 613 24.22 10.34 11.65
N VAL A 614 23.18 10.89 12.29
CA VAL A 614 21.78 10.64 11.95
C VAL A 614 21.20 11.92 11.34
N VAL A 615 20.72 11.84 10.10
CA VAL A 615 20.23 13.02 9.37
C VAL A 615 18.86 12.79 8.76
N LEU A 616 18.05 13.84 8.78
CA LEU A 616 16.77 13.90 8.10
C LEU A 616 16.98 14.26 6.63
N GLY A 617 16.53 13.41 5.71
CA GLY A 617 16.59 13.68 4.28
C GLY A 617 15.59 14.74 3.85
N ASN A 618 15.89 15.42 2.74
CA ASN A 618 14.93 16.31 2.10
C ASN A 618 13.74 15.50 1.56
N PRO A 619 12.51 16.05 1.61
CA PRO A 619 11.35 15.43 0.97
C PRO A 619 11.63 15.24 -0.53
N PRO A 620 11.55 14.02 -1.06
CA PRO A 620 11.85 13.78 -2.47
C PRO A 620 10.69 14.26 -3.36
N ALA A 621 11.02 14.84 -4.52
CA ALA A 621 10.05 15.44 -5.44
C ALA A 621 9.03 14.44 -6.03
N ASN A 622 9.33 13.14 -5.96
CA ASN A 622 8.48 12.05 -6.46
C ASN A 622 7.40 11.60 -5.46
N GLY A 623 7.28 12.26 -4.29
CA GLY A 623 6.28 11.93 -3.29
C GLY A 623 6.56 10.66 -2.49
N SER A 624 7.74 10.05 -2.61
CA SER A 624 8.16 9.02 -1.66
C SER A 624 8.34 9.65 -0.27
N GLY A 625 7.89 8.97 0.79
CA GLY A 625 7.94 9.53 2.15
C GLY A 625 9.35 9.96 2.56
N GLN A 626 9.44 11.00 3.40
CA GLN A 626 10.70 11.52 3.92
C GLN A 626 11.48 10.41 4.65
N ARG A 627 12.81 10.40 4.50
CA ARG A 627 13.68 9.32 5.00
C ARG A 627 14.65 9.83 6.06
N MET A 628 15.02 8.95 6.97
CA MET A 628 16.14 9.14 7.89
C MET A 628 17.34 8.33 7.42
N PHE A 629 18.51 8.91 7.57
CA PHE A 629 19.78 8.31 7.16
C PHE A 629 20.68 8.13 8.38
N VAL A 630 21.32 6.96 8.45
CA VAL A 630 22.52 6.71 9.27
C VAL A 630 23.73 6.79 8.35
N VAL A 631 24.74 7.53 8.76
CA VAL A 631 25.95 7.79 7.96
C VAL A 631 27.19 7.46 8.78
N GLN A 632 28.13 6.76 8.16
CA GLN A 632 29.47 6.47 8.66
C GLN A 632 30.49 7.25 7.81
N GLY A 633 31.27 8.12 8.45
CA GLY A 633 32.17 9.09 7.84
C GLY A 633 31.57 10.51 7.79
N GLU A 634 32.42 11.48 7.48
CA GLU A 634 32.04 12.89 7.34
C GLU A 634 31.02 13.10 6.20
N LEU A 635 30.04 13.97 6.42
CA LEU A 635 28.94 14.21 5.47
C LEU A 635 29.39 14.77 4.11
N ASP A 636 30.51 15.49 4.08
CA ASP A 636 31.11 16.08 2.88
C ASP A 636 32.13 15.15 2.19
N ASN A 637 32.44 14.00 2.80
CA ASN A 637 33.32 13.01 2.21
C ASN A 637 32.53 12.09 1.25
N PRO A 638 32.87 12.02 -0.05
CA PRO A 638 32.16 11.18 -1.01
C PRO A 638 32.31 9.66 -0.74
N ALA A 639 33.25 9.26 0.12
CA ALA A 639 33.46 7.87 0.53
C ALA A 639 32.65 7.47 1.78
N HIS A 640 31.74 8.32 2.28
CA HIS A 640 30.89 7.94 3.41
C HIS A 640 29.99 6.75 3.05
N LEU A 641 29.77 5.87 4.02
CA LEU A 641 28.76 4.81 3.92
C LEU A 641 27.46 5.33 4.50
N ARG A 642 26.33 4.99 3.88
CA ARG A 642 25.02 5.38 4.39
C ARG A 642 23.98 4.31 4.18
N ALA A 643 23.05 4.24 5.11
CA ALA A 643 21.83 3.47 4.98
C ALA A 643 20.64 4.36 5.37
N SER A 644 19.44 3.99 4.92
CA SER A 644 18.25 4.82 5.17
C SER A 644 16.99 4.01 5.37
N VAL A 645 16.10 4.54 6.18
CA VAL A 645 14.76 4.01 6.45
C VAL A 645 13.73 5.11 6.20
N ALA A 646 12.53 4.75 5.76
CA ALA A 646 11.44 5.72 5.69
C ALA A 646 11.03 6.12 7.11
N ILE A 647 10.73 7.40 7.34
CA ILE A 647 10.30 7.85 8.69
C ILE A 647 9.00 7.15 9.08
N SER A 648 8.07 7.01 8.14
CA SER A 648 6.82 6.27 8.33
C SER A 648 7.07 4.80 8.74
N GLU A 649 8.08 4.15 8.17
CA GLU A 649 8.46 2.79 8.58
C GLU A 649 9.07 2.78 9.99
N ALA A 650 9.96 3.72 10.28
CA ALA A 650 10.71 3.78 11.53
C ALA A 650 9.84 4.09 12.76
N VAL A 651 8.83 4.96 12.62
CA VAL A 651 7.92 5.33 13.73
C VAL A 651 6.84 4.27 14.01
N ASN A 652 6.52 3.43 13.02
CA ASN A 652 5.45 2.43 13.13
C ASN A 652 5.95 1.02 13.38
N THR A 653 7.25 0.75 13.21
CA THR A 653 7.81 -0.56 13.56
C THR A 653 7.97 -0.65 15.09
N PRO A 654 7.33 -1.64 15.76
CA PRO A 654 7.55 -1.86 17.18
C PRO A 654 9.03 -2.14 17.46
N VAL A 655 9.52 -1.65 18.61
CA VAL A 655 10.94 -1.79 19.00
C VAL A 655 11.36 -3.25 18.95
N GLU A 656 10.52 -4.15 19.46
CA GLU A 656 10.77 -5.58 19.57
C GLU A 656 10.98 -6.23 18.21
N GLN A 657 10.24 -5.78 17.18
CA GLN A 657 10.36 -6.31 15.83
C GLN A 657 11.69 -5.90 15.19
N SER A 658 12.12 -4.65 15.38
CA SER A 658 13.41 -4.17 14.91
C SER A 658 14.58 -4.84 15.63
N LEU A 659 14.46 -5.07 16.94
CA LEU A 659 15.49 -5.77 17.73
C LEU A 659 15.60 -7.25 17.35
N ALA A 660 14.48 -7.95 17.13
CA ALA A 660 14.50 -9.32 16.63
C ALA A 660 15.22 -9.42 15.27
N LYS A 661 15.06 -8.42 14.39
CA LYS A 661 15.77 -8.34 13.10
C LYS A 661 17.28 -8.14 13.28
N VAL A 662 17.70 -7.32 14.24
CA VAL A 662 19.13 -7.11 14.58
C VAL A 662 19.78 -8.40 15.07
N GLU A 663 19.07 -9.16 15.91
CA GLU A 663 19.56 -10.44 16.43
C GLU A 663 19.72 -11.46 15.31
N GLN A 664 18.73 -11.59 14.42
CA GLN A 664 18.81 -12.47 13.24
C GLN A 664 20.02 -12.18 12.36
N ILE A 665 20.26 -10.89 12.06
CA ILE A 665 21.41 -10.48 11.24
C ILE A 665 22.73 -10.84 11.93
N SER A 666 22.80 -10.63 13.24
CA SER A 666 24.01 -10.90 14.02
C SER A 666 24.31 -12.41 14.11
N GLN A 667 23.27 -13.25 14.26
CA GLN A 667 23.42 -14.72 14.24
C GLN A 667 23.83 -15.23 12.84
N ALA A 668 23.23 -14.71 11.77
CA ALA A 668 23.58 -15.08 10.40
C ALA A 668 25.06 -14.74 10.08
N GLN A 669 25.54 -13.58 10.54
CA GLN A 669 26.94 -13.19 10.39
C GLN A 669 27.90 -14.09 11.18
N GLN A 670 27.52 -14.53 12.38
CA GLN A 670 28.33 -15.47 13.18
C GLN A 670 28.45 -16.85 12.51
N VAL A 671 27.36 -17.39 11.96
CA VAL A 671 27.37 -18.66 11.23
C VAL A 671 28.24 -18.56 9.97
N ALA A 672 28.09 -17.49 9.18
CA ALA A 672 28.89 -17.27 7.99
C ALA A 672 30.40 -17.13 8.29
N GLN A 673 30.76 -16.52 9.43
CA GLN A 673 32.16 -16.43 9.87
C GLN A 673 32.73 -17.79 10.30
N GLN A 674 31.92 -18.65 10.92
CA GLN A 674 32.33 -20.00 11.28
C GLN A 674 32.51 -20.91 10.06
N ASP A 675 31.62 -20.80 9.07
CA ASP A 675 31.74 -21.52 7.80
C ASP A 675 33.00 -21.10 7.03
N HIS A 676 33.28 -19.80 6.95
CA HIS A 676 34.52 -19.30 6.34
C HIS A 676 35.78 -19.80 7.08
N ALA A 677 35.76 -19.84 8.41
CA ALA A 677 36.87 -20.36 9.20
C ALA A 677 37.07 -21.87 8.99
N GLN A 678 35.98 -22.65 8.89
CA GLN A 678 36.04 -24.08 8.57
C GLN A 678 36.49 -24.35 7.14
N GLU A 679 36.09 -23.52 6.19
CA GLU A 679 36.47 -23.65 4.78
C GLU A 679 37.93 -23.28 4.57
N GLN A 680 38.45 -22.25 5.24
CA GLN A 680 39.88 -21.94 5.29
C GLN A 680 40.69 -23.08 5.93
N THR A 681 40.17 -23.69 6.99
CA THR A 681 40.80 -24.86 7.63
C THR A 681 40.81 -26.09 6.71
N ARG A 682 39.71 -26.33 5.98
CA ARG A 682 39.61 -27.39 4.96
C ARG A 682 40.52 -27.14 3.75
N ALA A 683 40.65 -25.89 3.32
CA ALA A 683 41.54 -25.50 2.24
C ALA A 683 43.01 -25.66 2.65
N ALA A 684 43.36 -25.31 3.90
CA ALA A 684 44.69 -25.53 4.47
C ALA A 684 45.03 -27.02 4.58
N MET A 685 44.08 -27.88 4.99
CA MET A 685 44.26 -29.34 5.03
C MET A 685 44.31 -30.01 3.64
N ARG A 686 43.86 -29.35 2.58
CA ARG A 686 43.99 -29.84 1.18
C ARG A 686 45.32 -29.45 0.54
N MET A 687 46.06 -28.51 1.12
CA MET A 687 47.36 -28.05 0.64
C MET A 687 48.55 -28.60 1.44
N SER A 688 48.29 -29.36 2.52
CA SER A 688 49.27 -30.21 3.22
C SER A 688 49.15 -31.65 2.77
#